data_AF-A0A5D6XUM0-F1
#
_entry.id   AF-A0A5D6XUM0-F1
#
_cell.length_a   1.000
_cell.length_b   1.000
_cell.length_c   1.000
_cell.angle_alpha   90.00
_cell.angle_beta   90.00
_cell.angle_gamma   90.00
#
_symmetry.space_group_name_H-M   'P 1'
#
loop_
_entity.id
_entity.type
_entity.pdbx_description
1 polymer ?
#
loop_
_entity_poly.entity_id
_entity_poly.type
_entity_poly.pdbx_seq_one_letter_code
_entity_poly.pdbx_strand_id
1 'polypeptide(L)'
;MSGATLLLAHGGGFCKESWEPIVRRLRTSPLLARLTPPVRCVTFDFPFHGSKRDESEAAALLLEAPTSPRVRHRGNDWLEWSSAEAHAQVQALRHNETQRTPLIGIGHSMGAAALWTTEVRYPGTFDGLVLFEPVTGVPEADSSKSIDFLVALTLQRESRWSSREAAMAHFDSLRNFAAWDREALQSYVRGAVVPDAVGDTSAEVVLACSPLVEASFYCGKMLAFNESELARPRCRTVFQSGERSQLFRREYFEELAARLPHVYSLGSPIPKGSHLMVLEDPGESAARILDALAQFPPFCGHGGASDEGGRGDGGRPTAVWGPVIRRLQQSPLLQAVPSCIVNFDLRDHGTQRDESVVPTIVMLDDKTPCMRHPGDRVLHTTAEDVQLQAARIRARGQRTAAPRLSIIGVSHLMAACGLWTTEMEQPGTFEIQIFFEPIDGFHRPENKKLTELYYAKLLRSARSGALWEMCIGLEVHAQVLSRSKLMSGAAAATLSSALPNRNVSFFDAALPGTLPTVNRECVHQAVRAGLAVGARVHPRSVFERKHYFYCDLPLGYQLTQQRAPIASGGVLHFDVPAEGGDGESADAAFDASKFKSRKEKNEALRERKVRQQSRAERMGSGDDIVARSVRIARIQIEQDSGKSIHDLEPGSTVVDLNRAGTALLEIVMEPDLRSPAEAGQVVRQLQHLLRHLGVCDGNMEEGSMRCDLNVSVRRASDPTFGERVEVKNMNSIRNMMRAAEFEARRQIELLEEQGADARVHRETRSFDAVTGETKRMRSKEGAKDYRFFPEPDLPPLVVKQEVVEWIKATLPELPVALKERLVATYALTAYESSVLVNEPGAAAYFEEVAAKASRPAKLVVNWVLNDLFGLLKASNGDILSSPVSAAELGDLVDLIVDGSISGKIAKDVLEILFYDNLARAGGDSEQPRKLPLQIVEENDWKQIQDSEAIRALCRAVLDDPSAKKNLDAYVGGKKQLFGFFIGQVMKNSSGRVNPELANAAMQRLLDEIAASSSTSSN
;
A
#
# COMPACT_ATOMS: atom_id res chain seq x y z
N MET A 1 51.06 12.40 13.50
CA MET A 1 50.65 12.04 12.12
C MET A 1 49.97 13.24 11.50
N SER A 2 50.06 13.43 10.19
CA SER A 2 49.39 14.52 9.47
C SER A 2 47.87 14.41 9.59
N GLY A 3 47.18 15.56 9.58
CA GLY A 3 45.74 15.65 9.45
C GLY A 3 45.24 15.08 8.12
N ALA A 4 43.97 14.69 8.09
CA ALA A 4 43.29 14.11 6.94
C ALA A 4 41.87 14.70 6.78
N THR A 5 41.35 14.68 5.56
CA THR A 5 39.98 15.09 5.24
C THR A 5 39.14 13.86 4.91
N LEU A 6 37.96 13.74 5.51
CA LEU A 6 36.94 12.75 5.15
C LEU A 6 35.81 13.47 4.41
N LEU A 7 35.59 13.14 3.14
CA LEU A 7 34.49 13.68 2.33
C LEU A 7 33.35 12.66 2.27
N LEU A 8 32.20 12.99 2.83
CA LEU A 8 31.05 12.10 2.98
C LEU A 8 29.92 12.46 1.99
N ALA A 9 29.56 11.52 1.12
CA ALA A 9 28.52 11.65 0.10
C ALA A 9 27.31 10.74 0.39
N HIS A 10 26.11 11.31 0.43
CA HIS A 10 24.87 10.59 0.79
C HIS A 10 24.21 9.89 -0.42
N GLY A 11 23.32 8.93 -0.14
CA GLY A 11 22.52 8.24 -1.16
C GLY A 11 21.34 9.05 -1.71
N GLY A 12 20.65 8.48 -2.69
CA GLY A 12 19.34 8.96 -3.19
C GLY A 12 18.29 8.96 -2.07
N GLY A 13 17.36 9.92 -2.09
CA GLY A 13 16.35 10.11 -1.01
C GLY A 13 16.87 10.71 0.31
N PHE A 14 18.20 10.85 0.49
CA PHE A 14 18.84 11.37 1.71
C PHE A 14 19.47 12.76 1.56
N CYS A 15 19.87 13.39 2.67
CA CYS A 15 20.58 14.67 2.73
C CYS A 15 21.90 14.58 3.51
N LYS A 16 22.76 15.61 3.44
CA LYS A 16 24.08 15.58 4.08
C LYS A 16 24.05 15.41 5.62
N GLU A 17 22.98 15.88 6.29
CA GLU A 17 22.78 15.76 7.75
C GLU A 17 22.64 14.30 8.20
N SER A 18 22.23 13.40 7.31
CA SER A 18 22.10 11.96 7.59
C SER A 18 23.42 11.32 8.06
N TRP A 19 24.56 11.94 7.72
CA TRP A 19 25.89 11.52 8.17
C TRP A 19 26.27 12.01 9.58
N GLU A 20 25.54 12.96 10.20
CA GLU A 20 25.90 13.51 11.52
C GLU A 20 26.09 12.46 12.62
N PRO A 21 25.23 11.43 12.79
CA PRO A 21 25.42 10.40 13.80
C PRO A 21 26.76 9.67 13.64
N ILE A 22 27.14 9.37 12.39
CA ILE A 22 28.41 8.73 12.04
C ILE A 22 29.57 9.71 12.27
N VAL A 23 29.49 10.93 11.76
CA VAL A 23 30.53 11.97 11.95
C VAL A 23 30.78 12.28 13.42
N ARG A 24 29.74 12.28 14.27
CA ARG A 24 29.88 12.44 15.72
C ARG A 24 30.67 11.28 16.34
N ARG A 25 30.35 10.04 15.99
CA ARG A 25 31.05 8.82 16.44
C ARG A 25 32.51 8.77 15.95
N LEU A 26 32.75 9.14 14.70
CA LEU A 26 34.09 9.27 14.11
C LEU A 26 34.94 10.32 14.86
N ARG A 27 34.39 11.52 15.13
CA ARG A 27 35.09 12.57 15.88
C ARG A 27 35.47 12.15 17.32
N THR A 28 34.70 11.24 17.94
CA THR A 28 35.06 10.66 19.25
C THR A 28 36.05 9.50 19.18
N SER A 29 36.52 9.09 17.99
CA SER A 29 37.39 7.92 17.83
C SER A 29 38.84 8.19 18.30
N PRO A 30 39.42 7.31 19.14
CA PRO A 30 40.84 7.35 19.49
C PRO A 30 41.80 7.21 18.30
N LEU A 31 41.34 6.74 17.13
CA LEU A 31 42.15 6.70 15.90
C LEU A 31 42.31 8.10 15.31
N LEU A 32 41.20 8.85 15.18
CA LEU A 32 41.16 10.15 14.51
C LEU A 32 41.68 11.28 15.42
N ALA A 33 41.50 11.14 16.74
CA ALA A 33 42.00 12.07 17.74
C ALA A 33 43.55 12.12 17.87
N ARG A 34 44.28 11.25 17.17
CA ARG A 34 45.76 11.22 17.12
C ARG A 34 46.37 12.02 15.97
N LEU A 35 45.53 12.58 15.09
CA LEU A 35 45.99 13.34 13.92
C LEU A 35 46.06 14.84 14.24
N THR A 36 47.10 15.50 13.75
CA THR A 36 47.31 16.95 13.91
C THR A 36 47.58 17.58 12.53
N PRO A 37 46.73 18.53 12.06
CA PRO A 37 45.48 18.98 12.67
C PRO A 37 44.41 17.86 12.76
N PRO A 38 43.37 18.02 13.61
CA PRO A 38 42.29 17.05 13.74
C PRO A 38 41.56 16.77 12.41
N VAL A 39 40.98 15.58 12.29
CA VAL A 39 40.32 15.12 11.05
C VAL A 39 39.15 16.02 10.65
N ARG A 40 39.23 16.59 9.44
CA ARG A 40 38.19 17.41 8.84
C ARG A 40 37.14 16.52 8.20
N CYS A 41 36.00 16.33 8.86
CA CYS A 41 34.83 15.70 8.24
C CYS A 41 34.03 16.75 7.45
N VAL A 42 33.81 16.51 6.16
CA VAL A 42 33.05 17.36 5.24
C VAL A 42 31.90 16.55 4.67
N THR A 43 30.67 17.02 4.85
CA THR A 43 29.47 16.48 4.21
C THR A 43 28.96 17.52 3.21
N PHE A 44 28.44 17.10 2.06
CA PHE A 44 27.88 18.00 1.05
C PHE A 44 26.58 17.43 0.48
N ASP A 45 25.76 18.32 -0.09
CA ASP A 45 24.54 17.97 -0.84
C ASP A 45 24.84 17.99 -2.34
N PHE A 46 24.10 17.22 -3.13
CA PHE A 46 24.21 17.21 -4.58
C PHE A 46 23.22 18.21 -5.24
N PRO A 47 23.44 18.60 -6.52
CA PRO A 47 22.43 19.30 -7.31
C PRO A 47 21.09 18.55 -7.30
N PHE A 48 19.97 19.28 -7.20
CA PHE A 48 18.62 18.73 -7.12
C PHE A 48 18.33 17.76 -5.95
N HIS A 49 19.31 17.49 -5.07
CA HIS A 49 19.21 16.40 -4.10
C HIS A 49 20.03 16.60 -2.82
N GLY A 50 19.34 16.88 -1.72
CA GLY A 50 19.93 16.92 -0.37
C GLY A 50 19.11 17.79 0.58
N SER A 51 19.77 18.58 1.43
CA SER A 51 19.12 19.46 2.42
C SER A 51 18.52 20.75 1.86
N LYS A 52 18.59 20.96 0.54
CA LYS A 52 18.15 22.19 -0.13
C LYS A 52 17.09 21.84 -1.16
N ARG A 53 15.96 22.55 -1.10
CA ARG A 53 14.95 22.50 -2.15
C ARG A 53 15.47 23.24 -3.37
N ASP A 54 15.57 22.52 -4.48
CA ASP A 54 16.04 23.02 -5.77
C ASP A 54 15.03 22.59 -6.84
N GLU A 55 14.19 23.55 -7.23
CA GLU A 55 13.17 23.43 -8.28
C GLU A 55 13.51 24.35 -9.46
N SER A 56 14.80 24.63 -9.66
CA SER A 56 15.30 25.46 -10.77
C SER A 56 15.05 24.82 -12.14
N GLU A 57 14.90 23.49 -12.19
CA GLU A 57 14.49 22.73 -13.36
C GLU A 57 13.23 21.91 -13.04
N ALA A 58 12.21 21.98 -13.90
CA ALA A 58 10.95 21.28 -13.69
C ALA A 58 11.06 19.80 -14.13
N ALA A 59 10.80 18.89 -13.21
CA ALA A 59 10.67 17.47 -13.52
C ALA A 59 9.31 17.16 -14.17
N ALA A 60 9.30 16.39 -15.26
CA ALA A 60 8.10 16.05 -16.03
C ALA A 60 7.77 14.55 -15.93
N LEU A 61 6.58 14.23 -15.42
CA LEU A 61 6.07 12.85 -15.36
C LEU A 61 5.64 12.39 -16.77
N LEU A 62 6.36 11.42 -17.33
CA LEU A 62 6.02 10.76 -18.59
C LEU A 62 5.18 9.51 -18.29
N LEU A 63 3.93 9.53 -18.75
CA LEU A 63 2.97 8.42 -18.67
C LEU A 63 2.85 7.66 -20.01
N GLU A 64 3.83 7.81 -20.88
CA GLU A 64 3.82 7.28 -22.25
C GLU A 64 4.38 5.85 -22.37
N ALA A 65 5.16 5.40 -21.38
CA ALA A 65 5.67 4.03 -21.28
C ALA A 65 4.73 3.21 -20.37
N PRO A 66 3.75 2.45 -20.88
CA PRO A 66 2.62 2.02 -20.07
C PRO A 66 2.86 0.67 -19.37
N THR A 67 4.13 0.28 -19.16
CA THR A 67 4.51 -0.69 -18.12
C THR A 67 4.75 -0.01 -16.78
N SER A 68 5.09 1.29 -16.79
CA SER A 68 5.61 1.98 -15.61
C SER A 68 5.80 3.49 -15.81
N PRO A 69 5.49 4.33 -14.81
CA PRO A 69 5.79 5.75 -14.89
C PRO A 69 7.28 6.00 -15.11
N ARG A 70 7.59 7.09 -15.82
CA ARG A 70 8.96 7.62 -16.00
C ARG A 70 8.97 9.10 -15.65
N VAL A 71 10.12 9.63 -15.23
CA VAL A 71 10.26 11.07 -15.01
C VAL A 71 11.42 11.61 -15.82
N ARG A 72 11.14 12.57 -16.71
CA ARG A 72 12.16 13.32 -17.45
C ARG A 72 12.60 14.54 -16.64
N HIS A 73 13.86 14.57 -16.26
CA HIS A 73 14.48 15.64 -15.48
C HIS A 73 16.01 15.49 -15.58
N ARG A 74 16.78 16.54 -15.29
CA ARG A 74 18.26 16.47 -15.31
C ARG A 74 18.86 15.44 -14.34
N GLY A 75 18.07 14.96 -13.38
CA GLY A 75 18.38 13.78 -12.58
C GLY A 75 18.57 12.47 -13.37
N ASN A 76 18.09 12.35 -14.61
CA ASN A 76 18.31 11.16 -15.44
C ASN A 76 19.82 10.94 -15.75
N ASP A 77 20.62 12.01 -15.79
CA ASP A 77 22.07 11.98 -16.03
C ASP A 77 22.89 12.07 -14.72
N TRP A 78 22.36 11.55 -13.59
CA TRP A 78 22.96 11.76 -12.26
C TRP A 78 24.42 11.31 -12.14
N LEU A 79 24.84 10.25 -12.83
CA LEU A 79 26.25 9.82 -12.84
C LEU A 79 27.21 10.88 -13.41
N GLU A 80 26.76 11.68 -14.38
CA GLU A 80 27.58 12.72 -14.99
C GLU A 80 27.77 13.90 -14.02
N TRP A 81 26.68 14.49 -13.53
CA TRP A 81 26.78 15.67 -12.67
C TRP A 81 27.22 15.34 -11.25
N SER A 82 26.89 14.17 -10.69
CA SER A 82 27.35 13.79 -9.35
C SER A 82 28.85 13.54 -9.31
N SER A 83 29.41 12.96 -10.38
CA SER A 83 30.84 12.75 -10.50
C SER A 83 31.61 14.06 -10.71
N ALA A 84 31.07 14.97 -11.53
CA ALA A 84 31.61 16.32 -11.70
C ALA A 84 31.56 17.14 -10.41
N GLU A 85 30.44 17.12 -9.68
CA GLU A 85 30.30 17.82 -8.40
C GLU A 85 31.26 17.27 -7.34
N ALA A 86 31.33 15.94 -7.18
CA ALA A 86 32.27 15.33 -6.25
C ALA A 86 33.74 15.67 -6.59
N HIS A 87 34.09 15.79 -7.88
CA HIS A 87 35.40 16.25 -8.31
C HIS A 87 35.61 17.74 -7.99
N ALA A 88 34.62 18.60 -8.24
CA ALA A 88 34.66 20.03 -7.94
C ALA A 88 34.79 20.30 -6.43
N GLN A 89 34.11 19.53 -5.57
CA GLN A 89 34.27 19.59 -4.12
C GLN A 89 35.68 19.19 -3.67
N VAL A 90 36.27 18.14 -4.25
CA VAL A 90 37.67 17.77 -3.97
C VAL A 90 38.65 18.84 -4.46
N GLN A 91 38.43 19.44 -5.63
CA GLN A 91 39.22 20.58 -6.11
C GLN A 91 39.12 21.78 -5.17
N ALA A 92 37.91 22.17 -4.76
CA ALA A 92 37.67 23.29 -3.85
C ALA A 92 38.29 23.07 -2.47
N LEU A 93 38.28 21.84 -1.96
CA LEU A 93 38.96 21.46 -0.71
C LEU A 93 40.49 21.58 -0.83
N ARG A 94 41.07 21.20 -1.98
CA ARG A 94 42.53 21.27 -2.23
C ARG A 94 43.03 22.64 -2.68
N HIS A 95 42.17 23.51 -3.24
CA HIS A 95 42.55 24.81 -3.83
C HIS A 95 43.33 25.73 -2.89
N ASN A 96 43.08 25.63 -1.58
CA ASN A 96 43.69 26.48 -0.55
C ASN A 96 44.65 25.72 0.38
N GLU A 97 45.04 24.47 0.05
CA GLU A 97 46.01 23.71 0.85
C GLU A 97 47.45 24.00 0.41
N THR A 98 48.26 24.56 1.32
CA THR A 98 49.72 24.73 1.12
C THR A 98 50.50 23.41 1.17
N GLN A 99 49.87 22.34 1.67
CA GLN A 99 50.39 20.98 1.71
C GLN A 99 49.20 20.02 1.56
N ARG A 100 49.22 19.17 0.51
CA ARG A 100 48.15 18.18 0.24
C ARG A 100 47.87 17.32 1.48
N THR A 101 46.67 17.43 2.05
CA THR A 101 46.19 16.48 3.06
C THR A 101 45.63 15.24 2.37
N PRO A 102 45.76 14.03 2.97
CA PRO A 102 45.08 12.84 2.46
C PRO A 102 43.56 13.01 2.56
N LEU A 103 42.87 12.85 1.43
CA LEU A 103 41.43 12.99 1.32
C LEU A 103 40.78 11.64 1.02
N ILE A 104 40.02 11.12 1.99
CA ILE A 104 39.30 9.85 1.88
C ILE A 104 37.84 10.13 1.53
N GLY A 105 37.34 9.50 0.47
CA GLY A 105 35.92 9.53 0.14
C GLY A 105 35.15 8.45 0.93
N ILE A 106 34.02 8.82 1.52
CA ILE A 106 33.10 7.89 2.19
C ILE A 106 31.72 8.07 1.54
N GLY A 107 31.16 7.01 0.97
CA GLY A 107 29.91 7.09 0.24
C GLY A 107 28.91 6.03 0.67
N HIS A 108 27.62 6.33 0.47
CA HIS A 108 26.53 5.36 0.57
C HIS A 108 25.68 5.39 -0.70
N SER A 109 25.28 4.22 -1.22
CA SER A 109 24.31 4.09 -2.31
C SER A 109 24.70 4.94 -3.55
N MET A 110 23.83 5.84 -4.00
CA MET A 110 24.10 6.80 -5.09
C MET A 110 25.38 7.64 -4.85
N GLY A 111 25.66 8.05 -3.61
CA GLY A 111 26.88 8.78 -3.25
C GLY A 111 28.15 7.90 -3.29
N ALA A 112 28.04 6.61 -3.00
CA ALA A 112 29.15 5.66 -3.20
C ALA A 112 29.46 5.47 -4.70
N ALA A 113 28.42 5.35 -5.53
CA ALA A 113 28.56 5.29 -6.97
C ALA A 113 29.19 6.58 -7.56
N ALA A 114 28.78 7.75 -7.08
CA ALA A 114 29.35 9.04 -7.49
C ALA A 114 30.86 9.15 -7.19
N LEU A 115 31.28 8.87 -5.94
CA LEU A 115 32.69 8.94 -5.54
C LEU A 115 33.57 7.94 -6.31
N TRP A 116 33.09 6.71 -6.52
CA TRP A 116 33.81 5.70 -7.31
C TRP A 116 33.94 6.12 -8.78
N THR A 117 32.86 6.66 -9.36
CA THR A 117 32.86 7.20 -10.74
C THR A 117 33.86 8.34 -10.89
N THR A 118 33.97 9.23 -9.90
CA THR A 118 34.98 10.31 -9.90
C THR A 118 36.40 9.79 -9.87
N GLU A 119 36.72 8.76 -9.08
CA GLU A 119 38.06 8.17 -9.06
C GLU A 119 38.37 7.38 -10.35
N VAL A 120 37.40 6.71 -10.97
CA VAL A 120 37.58 6.02 -12.26
C VAL A 120 37.79 7.00 -13.42
N ARG A 121 37.09 8.15 -13.41
CA ARG A 121 37.20 9.21 -14.42
C ARG A 121 38.45 10.09 -14.22
N TYR A 122 38.82 10.36 -12.97
CA TYR A 122 39.90 11.26 -12.59
C TYR A 122 40.84 10.60 -11.55
N PRO A 123 41.66 9.59 -11.94
CA PRO A 123 42.39 8.78 -10.97
C PRO A 123 43.44 9.54 -10.14
N GLY A 124 43.43 9.31 -8.83
CA GLY A 124 44.16 10.09 -7.84
C GLY A 124 43.39 11.32 -7.34
N THR A 125 42.07 11.38 -7.58
CA THR A 125 41.20 12.36 -6.91
C THR A 125 41.18 12.06 -5.42
N PHE A 126 41.02 10.80 -5.04
CA PHE A 126 41.03 10.37 -3.64
C PHE A 126 42.36 9.73 -3.23
N ASP A 127 42.61 9.71 -1.93
CA ASP A 127 43.72 8.99 -1.30
C ASP A 127 43.26 7.64 -0.70
N GLY A 128 41.94 7.41 -0.64
CA GLY A 128 41.26 6.15 -0.32
C GLY A 128 39.74 6.29 -0.46
N LEU A 129 39.02 5.17 -0.60
CA LEU A 129 37.54 5.14 -0.67
C LEU A 129 36.95 4.10 0.29
N VAL A 130 35.86 4.46 0.97
CA VAL A 130 35.01 3.56 1.77
C VAL A 130 33.58 3.63 1.25
N LEU A 131 33.10 2.56 0.63
CA LEU A 131 31.89 2.58 -0.19
C LEU A 131 30.85 1.59 0.36
N PHE A 132 29.79 2.12 0.98
CA PHE A 132 28.64 1.36 1.45
C PHE A 132 27.68 1.14 0.28
N GLU A 133 27.69 -0.06 -0.28
CA GLU A 133 26.82 -0.53 -1.36
C GLU A 133 26.60 0.48 -2.51
N PRO A 134 27.63 0.77 -3.34
CA PRO A 134 27.46 1.59 -4.54
C PRO A 134 26.41 0.98 -5.47
N VAL A 135 25.47 1.82 -5.93
CA VAL A 135 24.44 1.42 -6.91
C VAL A 135 25.11 1.13 -8.25
N THR A 136 24.97 -0.10 -8.74
CA THR A 136 25.57 -0.59 -10.00
C THR A 136 24.57 -1.37 -10.85
N GLY A 137 24.66 -1.25 -12.17
CA GLY A 137 23.91 -2.06 -13.14
C GLY A 137 24.71 -3.25 -13.68
N VAL A 138 24.00 -4.23 -14.25
CA VAL A 138 24.58 -5.35 -15.01
C VAL A 138 24.43 -5.07 -16.51
N PRO A 139 25.37 -5.48 -17.39
CA PRO A 139 25.22 -5.36 -18.85
C PRO A 139 24.13 -6.23 -19.50
N GLU A 140 23.11 -6.69 -18.75
CA GLU A 140 22.10 -7.67 -19.19
C GLU A 140 20.67 -7.18 -18.94
N ALA A 141 19.71 -7.78 -19.64
CA ALA A 141 18.65 -6.98 -20.29
C ALA A 141 17.36 -6.70 -19.47
N ASP A 142 17.12 -7.32 -18.31
CA ASP A 142 15.84 -7.19 -17.59
C ASP A 142 15.91 -6.40 -16.26
N SER A 143 16.64 -5.29 -16.26
CA SER A 143 16.67 -4.33 -15.13
C SER A 143 15.38 -3.50 -14.96
N SER A 144 14.37 -3.73 -15.81
CA SER A 144 13.15 -2.93 -15.93
C SER A 144 12.30 -2.90 -14.65
N LYS A 145 11.83 -4.07 -14.20
CA LYS A 145 10.83 -4.24 -13.13
C LYS A 145 11.27 -3.62 -11.79
N SER A 146 12.56 -3.73 -11.44
CA SER A 146 13.10 -3.18 -10.18
C SER A 146 13.20 -1.66 -10.20
N ILE A 147 13.52 -1.06 -11.35
CA ILE A 147 13.46 0.39 -11.56
C ILE A 147 12.01 0.86 -11.49
N ASP A 148 11.09 0.13 -12.13
CA ASP A 148 9.67 0.44 -12.19
C ASP A 148 9.02 0.47 -10.80
N PHE A 149 9.34 -0.52 -9.96
CA PHE A 149 8.95 -0.56 -8.56
C PHE A 149 9.49 0.63 -7.75
N LEU A 150 10.78 0.97 -7.89
CA LEU A 150 11.40 2.09 -7.19
C LEU A 150 10.81 3.45 -7.61
N VAL A 151 10.52 3.65 -8.90
CA VAL A 151 9.87 4.86 -9.41
C VAL A 151 8.44 4.96 -8.88
N ALA A 152 7.64 3.89 -8.99
CA ALA A 152 6.25 3.87 -8.53
C ALA A 152 6.14 4.11 -7.01
N LEU A 153 6.95 3.40 -6.21
CA LEU A 153 7.00 3.57 -4.75
C LEU A 153 7.43 4.99 -4.33
N THR A 154 8.34 5.61 -5.10
CA THR A 154 8.82 6.96 -4.80
C THR A 154 7.77 8.02 -5.15
N LEU A 155 7.09 7.91 -6.29
CA LEU A 155 6.00 8.81 -6.67
C LEU A 155 4.78 8.76 -5.73
N GLN A 156 4.63 7.69 -4.95
CA GLN A 156 3.58 7.54 -3.93
C GLN A 156 3.93 8.13 -2.55
N ARG A 157 5.15 8.65 -2.33
CA ARG A 157 5.56 9.18 -1.02
C ARG A 157 4.85 10.49 -0.69
N GLU A 158 4.30 10.56 0.53
CA GLU A 158 3.87 11.81 1.14
C GLU A 158 5.09 12.75 1.27
N SER A 159 4.91 14.01 0.89
CA SER A 159 6.00 14.97 0.71
C SER A 159 5.70 16.38 1.21
N ARG A 160 4.55 16.57 1.87
CA ARG A 160 4.08 17.81 2.51
C ARG A 160 3.38 17.46 3.81
N TRP A 161 3.67 18.21 4.87
CA TRP A 161 3.07 18.05 6.20
C TRP A 161 2.78 19.41 6.83
N SER A 162 1.82 19.46 7.75
CA SER A 162 1.42 20.67 8.47
C SER A 162 2.43 21.17 9.52
N SER A 163 3.41 20.35 9.88
CA SER A 163 4.58 20.74 10.68
C SER A 163 5.72 19.72 10.57
N ARG A 164 6.92 20.08 11.04
CA ARG A 164 8.07 19.15 11.12
C ARG A 164 7.82 18.00 12.10
N GLU A 165 7.02 18.22 13.13
CA GLU A 165 6.55 17.22 14.09
C GLU A 165 5.55 16.27 13.43
N ALA A 166 4.67 16.78 12.55
CA ALA A 166 3.78 15.94 11.74
C ALA A 166 4.58 15.08 10.73
N ALA A 167 5.60 15.64 10.07
CA ALA A 167 6.52 14.88 9.23
C ALA A 167 7.28 13.80 10.02
N MET A 168 7.80 14.14 11.21
CA MET A 168 8.45 13.19 12.11
C MET A 168 7.49 12.05 12.53
N ALA A 169 6.25 12.38 12.88
CA ALA A 169 5.22 11.40 13.25
C ALA A 169 4.80 10.51 12.06
N HIS A 170 4.74 11.06 10.85
CA HIS A 170 4.55 10.28 9.62
C HIS A 170 5.67 9.25 9.48
N PHE A 171 6.94 9.67 9.47
CA PHE A 171 8.07 8.74 9.32
C PHE A 171 8.15 7.72 10.46
N ASP A 172 7.95 8.11 11.71
CA ASP A 172 7.95 7.18 12.86
C ASP A 172 6.81 6.15 12.82
N SER A 173 5.71 6.45 12.12
CA SER A 173 4.60 5.50 11.91
C SER A 173 4.91 4.42 10.86
N LEU A 174 5.86 4.66 9.95
CA LEU A 174 6.17 3.78 8.84
C LEU A 174 7.07 2.61 9.25
N ARG A 175 6.63 1.37 8.96
CA ARG A 175 7.35 0.13 9.27
C ARG A 175 8.80 0.11 8.78
N ASN A 176 9.09 0.76 7.66
CA ASN A 176 10.43 0.77 7.03
C ASN A 176 11.42 1.69 7.77
N PHE A 177 10.94 2.73 8.45
CA PHE A 177 11.76 3.64 9.27
C PHE A 177 11.85 3.18 10.74
N ALA A 178 10.99 2.25 11.16
CA ALA A 178 11.02 1.68 12.51
C ALA A 178 12.37 0.99 12.86
N ALA A 179 13.10 0.52 11.84
CA ALA A 179 14.44 -0.08 11.98
C ALA A 179 15.59 0.94 12.04
N TRP A 180 15.34 2.23 11.79
CA TRP A 180 16.38 3.26 11.84
C TRP A 180 16.75 3.63 13.28
N ASP A 181 18.02 3.98 13.48
CA ASP A 181 18.47 4.67 14.68
C ASP A 181 17.76 6.03 14.81
N ARG A 182 17.52 6.41 16.07
CA ARG A 182 16.67 7.56 16.39
C ARG A 182 17.38 8.90 16.15
N GLU A 183 18.71 8.92 16.21
CA GLU A 183 19.55 10.07 15.87
C GLU A 183 19.66 10.24 14.34
N ALA A 184 19.73 9.12 13.61
CA ALA A 184 19.69 9.08 12.15
C ALA A 184 18.35 9.60 11.60
N LEU A 185 17.22 9.11 12.12
CA LEU A 185 15.90 9.61 11.74
C LEU A 185 15.72 11.11 12.07
N GLN A 186 16.16 11.55 13.25
CA GLN A 186 16.12 12.97 13.63
C GLN A 186 16.99 13.86 12.73
N SER A 187 18.18 13.41 12.33
CA SER A 187 19.06 14.18 11.46
C SER A 187 18.60 14.18 10.01
N TYR A 188 18.05 13.07 9.52
CA TYR A 188 17.36 13.02 8.23
C TYR A 188 16.19 14.00 8.18
N VAL A 189 15.22 13.93 9.11
CA VAL A 189 14.05 14.83 9.13
C VAL A 189 14.47 16.28 9.38
N ARG A 190 15.60 16.56 10.05
CA ARG A 190 16.12 17.94 10.20
C ARG A 190 16.62 18.52 8.88
N GLY A 191 17.34 17.74 8.06
CA GLY A 191 17.90 18.21 6.79
C GLY A 191 16.98 18.08 5.58
N ALA A 192 16.31 16.94 5.43
CA ALA A 192 15.51 16.60 4.24
C ALA A 192 14.10 17.20 4.25
N VAL A 193 13.62 17.72 5.38
CA VAL A 193 12.34 18.45 5.48
C VAL A 193 12.61 19.94 5.65
N VAL A 194 11.95 20.79 4.87
CA VAL A 194 12.17 22.25 4.79
C VAL A 194 10.85 23.02 4.72
N PRO A 195 10.79 24.32 5.05
CA PRO A 195 9.59 25.13 4.84
C PRO A 195 9.18 25.13 3.36
N ASP A 196 7.87 25.19 3.08
CA ASP A 196 7.38 25.19 1.70
C ASP A 196 7.81 26.46 0.93
N ALA A 197 7.54 27.64 1.51
CA ALA A 197 7.90 28.92 0.89
C ALA A 197 9.16 29.54 1.51
N VAL A 198 10.06 30.03 0.65
CA VAL A 198 11.34 30.63 1.06
C VAL A 198 11.10 31.96 1.78
N GLY A 199 11.32 31.96 3.09
CA GLY A 199 11.12 33.15 3.95
C GLY A 199 9.73 33.25 4.58
N ASP A 200 8.87 32.25 4.39
CA ASP A 200 7.59 32.15 5.09
C ASP A 200 7.78 31.64 6.53
N THR A 201 6.85 32.01 7.42
CA THR A 201 6.77 31.59 8.82
C THR A 201 5.59 30.65 9.10
N SER A 202 4.88 30.22 8.06
CA SER A 202 3.92 29.13 8.16
C SER A 202 4.55 27.84 8.70
N ALA A 203 3.72 26.99 9.32
CA ALA A 203 4.17 25.71 9.84
C ALA A 203 4.35 24.63 8.75
N GLU A 204 3.84 24.87 7.53
CA GLU A 204 3.88 23.86 6.46
C GLU A 204 5.31 23.59 5.98
N VAL A 205 5.61 22.29 5.86
CA VAL A 205 6.91 21.78 5.45
C VAL A 205 6.78 20.74 4.36
N VAL A 206 7.80 20.64 3.53
CA VAL A 206 7.90 19.70 2.40
C VAL A 206 9.22 18.96 2.41
N LEU A 207 9.34 17.90 1.62
CA LEU A 207 10.65 17.32 1.29
C LEU A 207 11.47 18.28 0.43
N ALA A 208 12.76 18.41 0.76
CA ALA A 208 13.72 19.21 0.01
C ALA A 208 13.98 18.62 -1.39
N CYS A 209 14.18 17.30 -1.48
CA CYS A 209 14.08 16.61 -2.77
C CYS A 209 12.62 16.21 -3.00
N SER A 210 11.97 16.79 -4.01
CA SER A 210 10.63 16.36 -4.42
C SER A 210 10.64 14.89 -4.86
N PRO A 211 9.65 14.05 -4.50
CA PRO A 211 9.63 12.66 -4.93
C PRO A 211 9.62 12.48 -6.46
N LEU A 212 9.13 13.49 -7.20
CA LEU A 212 9.21 13.53 -8.66
C LEU A 212 10.66 13.69 -9.15
N VAL A 213 11.45 14.53 -8.48
CA VAL A 213 12.89 14.68 -8.73
C VAL A 213 13.65 13.42 -8.33
N GLU A 214 13.38 12.84 -7.15
CA GLU A 214 14.01 11.59 -6.70
C GLU A 214 13.74 10.43 -7.68
N ALA A 215 12.48 10.30 -8.14
CA ALA A 215 12.08 9.31 -9.13
C ALA A 215 12.84 9.42 -10.47
N SER A 216 13.35 10.61 -10.83
CA SER A 216 14.14 10.80 -12.04
C SER A 216 15.54 10.17 -11.97
N PHE A 217 16.11 9.99 -10.77
CA PHE A 217 17.41 9.34 -10.61
C PHE A 217 17.33 7.84 -10.95
N TYR A 218 16.24 7.17 -10.54
CA TYR A 218 15.98 5.77 -10.89
C TYR A 218 15.66 5.57 -12.39
N CYS A 219 15.08 6.59 -13.03
CA CYS A 219 14.89 6.62 -14.49
C CYS A 219 16.20 6.87 -15.28
N GLY A 220 17.32 7.12 -14.60
CA GLY A 220 18.61 7.39 -15.18
C GLY A 220 19.44 6.15 -15.53
N LYS A 221 20.65 6.37 -16.05
CA LYS A 221 21.61 5.28 -16.29
C LYS A 221 22.15 4.73 -14.96
N MET A 222 22.20 3.40 -14.84
CA MET A 222 22.87 2.71 -13.73
C MET A 222 24.37 2.63 -13.98
N LEU A 223 25.17 2.58 -12.89
CA LEU A 223 26.62 2.56 -13.00
C LEU A 223 27.14 1.20 -13.51
N ALA A 224 27.79 1.20 -14.66
CA ALA A 224 28.55 0.07 -15.17
C ALA A 224 29.94 0.56 -15.64
N PHE A 225 30.98 -0.21 -15.32
CA PHE A 225 32.34 0.01 -15.76
C PHE A 225 32.81 -1.19 -16.59
N ASN A 226 33.68 -0.95 -17.58
CA ASN A 226 34.41 -2.02 -18.23
C ASN A 226 35.74 -2.34 -17.50
N GLU A 227 36.38 -3.46 -17.84
CA GLU A 227 37.64 -3.89 -17.20
C GLU A 227 38.77 -2.83 -17.26
N SER A 228 38.86 -2.04 -18.34
CA SER A 228 39.84 -0.96 -18.47
C SER A 228 39.51 0.29 -17.63
N GLU A 229 38.32 0.34 -17.04
CA GLU A 229 37.85 1.39 -16.13
C GLU A 229 37.99 0.93 -14.67
N LEU A 230 37.61 -0.32 -14.38
CA LEU A 230 37.79 -0.94 -13.05
C LEU A 230 39.26 -0.90 -12.59
N ALA A 231 40.22 -1.00 -13.51
CA ALA A 231 41.66 -0.92 -13.23
C ALA A 231 42.24 0.51 -13.15
N ARG A 232 41.44 1.58 -13.28
CA ARG A 232 41.94 2.98 -13.27
C ARG A 232 42.21 3.57 -11.88
N PRO A 233 41.39 3.33 -10.83
CA PRO A 233 41.58 3.96 -9.53
C PRO A 233 42.98 3.81 -8.96
N ARG A 234 43.53 4.93 -8.46
CA ARG A 234 44.89 4.98 -7.89
C ARG A 234 44.91 4.90 -6.37
N CYS A 235 43.75 4.93 -5.73
CA CYS A 235 43.60 4.76 -4.30
C CYS A 235 42.91 3.43 -3.95
N ARG A 236 43.21 2.91 -2.75
CA ARG A 236 42.57 1.69 -2.25
C ARG A 236 41.10 1.94 -1.90
N THR A 237 40.24 1.06 -2.38
CA THR A 237 38.79 1.09 -2.23
C THR A 237 38.33 -0.07 -1.35
N VAL A 238 37.56 0.23 -0.31
CA VAL A 238 36.99 -0.75 0.62
C VAL A 238 35.46 -0.72 0.49
N PHE A 239 34.88 -1.80 0.00
CA PHE A 239 33.44 -1.97 -0.07
C PHE A 239 32.88 -2.47 1.28
N GLN A 240 31.69 -1.99 1.65
CA GLN A 240 30.93 -2.40 2.83
C GLN A 240 29.49 -2.75 2.40
N SER A 241 28.87 -3.72 3.10
CA SER A 241 27.53 -4.23 2.79
C SER A 241 26.78 -4.69 4.05
N GLY A 242 25.46 -4.72 4.00
CA GLY A 242 24.58 -5.25 5.04
C GLY A 242 24.26 -6.74 4.84
N GLU A 243 24.23 -7.51 5.93
CA GLU A 243 23.91 -8.95 5.94
C GLU A 243 22.55 -9.31 5.31
N ARG A 244 21.60 -8.38 5.32
CA ARG A 244 20.24 -8.53 4.75
C ARG A 244 20.03 -7.72 3.46
N SER A 245 21.09 -7.19 2.83
CA SER A 245 20.92 -6.40 1.60
C SER A 245 20.83 -7.29 0.36
N GLN A 246 19.76 -7.12 -0.41
CA GLN A 246 19.58 -7.73 -1.73
C GLN A 246 20.04 -6.80 -2.87
N LEU A 247 20.42 -5.55 -2.58
CA LEU A 247 20.86 -4.57 -3.58
C LEU A 247 22.38 -4.61 -3.87
N PHE A 248 23.14 -5.41 -3.12
CA PHE A 248 24.58 -5.58 -3.28
C PHE A 248 24.93 -7.02 -3.64
N ARG A 249 25.27 -7.25 -4.92
CA ARG A 249 25.68 -8.57 -5.44
C ARG A 249 27.06 -8.93 -4.92
N ARG A 250 27.12 -9.48 -3.70
CA ARG A 250 28.35 -9.69 -2.93
C ARG A 250 29.44 -10.44 -3.72
N GLU A 251 29.07 -11.52 -4.40
CA GLU A 251 29.95 -12.38 -5.20
C GLU A 251 30.75 -11.58 -6.24
N TYR A 252 30.10 -10.70 -7.01
CA TYR A 252 30.76 -9.83 -7.99
C TYR A 252 31.82 -8.91 -7.36
N PHE A 253 31.58 -8.42 -6.14
CA PHE A 253 32.56 -7.61 -5.40
C PHE A 253 33.66 -8.44 -4.74
N GLU A 254 33.41 -9.71 -4.41
CA GLU A 254 34.43 -10.67 -3.98
C GLU A 254 35.33 -11.08 -5.15
N GLU A 255 34.77 -11.33 -6.34
CA GLU A 255 35.54 -11.51 -7.57
C GLU A 255 36.35 -10.27 -7.96
N LEU A 256 35.77 -9.08 -7.87
CA LEU A 256 36.48 -7.82 -8.17
C LEU A 256 37.66 -7.61 -7.23
N ALA A 257 37.48 -7.90 -5.93
CA ALA A 257 38.55 -7.86 -4.94
C ALA A 257 39.60 -8.97 -5.17
N ALA A 258 39.21 -10.17 -5.60
CA ALA A 258 40.13 -11.25 -5.92
C ALA A 258 40.96 -10.99 -7.20
N ARG A 259 40.36 -10.34 -8.21
CA ARG A 259 41.02 -9.99 -9.49
C ARG A 259 41.93 -8.77 -9.38
N LEU A 260 41.54 -7.75 -8.60
CA LEU A 260 42.26 -6.49 -8.42
C LEU A 260 42.54 -6.18 -6.93
N PRO A 261 43.20 -7.07 -6.17
CA PRO A 261 43.36 -6.96 -4.69
C PRO A 261 44.24 -5.79 -4.24
N HIS A 262 44.96 -5.16 -5.16
CA HIS A 262 45.76 -3.96 -4.92
C HIS A 262 44.91 -2.66 -5.01
N VAL A 263 43.73 -2.73 -5.64
CA VAL A 263 42.76 -1.63 -5.72
C VAL A 263 41.58 -1.86 -4.78
N TYR A 264 40.96 -3.03 -4.85
CA TYR A 264 39.69 -3.32 -4.17
C TYR A 264 39.83 -4.32 -3.02
N SER A 265 39.02 -4.14 -1.99
CA SER A 265 38.83 -5.10 -0.90
C SER A 265 37.43 -4.97 -0.33
N LEU A 266 36.89 -6.05 0.26
CA LEU A 266 35.52 -6.12 0.76
C LEU A 266 35.51 -6.43 2.26
N GLY A 267 34.65 -5.76 3.01
CA GLY A 267 34.39 -6.06 4.43
C GLY A 267 33.50 -7.29 4.65
N SER A 268 33.61 -7.90 5.82
CA SER A 268 32.56 -8.79 6.35
C SER A 268 31.25 -8.00 6.46
N PRO A 269 30.08 -8.58 6.13
CA PRO A 269 28.83 -7.83 6.12
C PRO A 269 28.46 -7.33 7.52
N ILE A 270 27.73 -6.21 7.57
CA ILE A 270 27.22 -5.59 8.79
C ILE A 270 26.05 -6.45 9.30
N PRO A 271 26.15 -7.06 10.50
CA PRO A 271 25.12 -7.95 11.02
C PRO A 271 23.77 -7.24 11.11
N LYS A 272 22.72 -7.87 10.57
CA LYS A 272 21.36 -7.35 10.43
C LYS A 272 21.22 -6.06 9.62
N GLY A 273 22.25 -5.51 9.01
CA GLY A 273 22.13 -4.34 8.13
C GLY A 273 21.38 -4.68 6.84
N SER A 274 20.46 -3.83 6.41
CA SER A 274 19.93 -3.79 5.04
C SER A 274 20.76 -2.82 4.17
N HIS A 275 20.30 -2.48 2.96
CA HIS A 275 20.89 -1.38 2.18
C HIS A 275 20.91 -0.03 2.93
N LEU A 276 20.09 0.13 3.98
CA LEU A 276 20.05 1.33 4.82
C LEU A 276 20.93 1.23 6.08
N MET A 277 21.95 0.36 6.09
CA MET A 277 22.82 0.10 7.26
C MET A 277 23.38 1.37 7.94
N VAL A 278 23.67 2.43 7.18
CA VAL A 278 24.21 3.70 7.70
C VAL A 278 23.19 4.52 8.51
N LEU A 279 21.91 4.19 8.39
CA LEU A 279 20.78 4.78 9.11
C LEU A 279 20.18 3.79 10.14
N GLU A 280 20.25 2.49 9.88
CA GLU A 280 19.87 1.42 10.82
C GLU A 280 20.86 1.30 11.99
N ASP A 281 22.17 1.25 11.71
CA ASP A 281 23.22 1.25 12.73
C ASP A 281 24.38 2.19 12.35
N PRO A 282 24.29 3.49 12.69
CA PRO A 282 25.39 4.43 12.57
C PRO A 282 26.53 4.16 13.57
N GLY A 283 26.35 3.29 14.55
CA GLY A 283 27.41 2.80 15.45
C GLY A 283 28.36 1.86 14.73
N GLU A 284 27.82 0.75 14.24
CA GLU A 284 28.56 -0.27 13.48
C GLU A 284 29.09 0.31 12.17
N SER A 285 28.31 1.14 11.46
CA SER A 285 28.79 1.82 10.24
C SER A 285 29.99 2.75 10.51
N ALA A 286 30.03 3.44 11.66
CA ALA A 286 31.20 4.22 12.05
C ALA A 286 32.41 3.33 12.41
N ALA A 287 32.19 2.16 13.03
CA ALA A 287 33.27 1.18 13.27
C ALA A 287 33.87 0.67 11.96
N ARG A 288 33.03 0.28 10.98
CA ARG A 288 33.49 -0.18 9.66
C ARG A 288 34.24 0.88 8.85
N ILE A 289 33.91 2.17 9.04
CA ILE A 289 34.74 3.27 8.52
C ILE A 289 36.11 3.28 9.22
N LEU A 290 36.17 3.19 10.54
CA LEU A 290 37.44 3.21 11.29
C LEU A 290 38.35 2.02 10.93
N ASP A 291 37.78 0.82 10.76
CA ASP A 291 38.51 -0.39 10.36
C ASP A 291 39.07 -0.29 8.93
N ALA A 292 38.37 0.42 8.04
CA ALA A 292 38.87 0.74 6.69
C ALA A 292 39.95 1.83 6.73
N LEU A 293 39.70 2.93 7.47
CA LEU A 293 40.65 4.04 7.62
C LEU A 293 41.98 3.56 8.23
N ALA A 294 41.96 2.66 9.20
CA ALA A 294 43.17 2.09 9.82
C ALA A 294 44.11 1.38 8.84
N GLN A 295 43.65 1.09 7.61
CA GLN A 295 44.43 0.47 6.54
C GLN A 295 44.92 1.47 5.47
N PHE A 296 44.60 2.77 5.61
CA PHE A 296 45.01 3.83 4.68
C PHE A 296 46.18 4.67 5.24
N PRO A 297 47.23 4.98 4.45
CA PRO A 297 48.32 5.85 4.90
C PRO A 297 47.90 7.34 4.89
N PRO A 298 47.24 7.81 5.97
CA PRO A 298 48.01 8.34 7.10
C PRO A 298 47.70 7.72 8.48
N PHE A 299 46.69 6.85 8.59
CA PHE A 299 46.25 6.26 9.85
C PHE A 299 47.07 5.03 10.25
N CYS A 300 47.72 4.38 9.27
CA CYS A 300 48.68 3.29 9.50
C CYS A 300 49.83 3.73 10.41
N GLY A 301 49.94 3.10 11.59
CA GLY A 301 51.04 3.34 12.53
C GLY A 301 52.39 2.93 11.92
N HIS A 302 53.34 3.87 11.85
CA HIS A 302 54.72 3.57 11.45
C HIS A 302 55.45 2.79 12.55
N GLY A 303 55.31 1.47 12.53
CA GLY A 303 56.40 0.59 12.96
C GLY A 303 57.48 0.62 11.88
N GLY A 304 58.66 1.14 12.20
CA GLY A 304 59.73 1.30 11.21
C GLY A 304 60.29 -0.04 10.74
N ALA A 305 60.42 -0.22 9.43
CA ALA A 305 61.19 -1.30 8.84
C ALA A 305 62.62 -0.81 8.58
N SER A 306 63.54 -1.19 9.47
CA SER A 306 64.99 -1.07 9.29
C SER A 306 65.66 -2.24 10.00
N ASP A 307 66.70 -2.79 9.38
CA ASP A 307 67.26 -4.11 9.68
C ASP A 307 67.93 -4.30 11.06
N GLU A 308 68.10 -5.59 11.38
CA GLU A 308 69.10 -6.20 12.28
C GLU A 308 69.12 -5.89 13.79
N GLY A 309 69.41 -6.95 14.57
CA GLY A 309 70.34 -6.85 15.70
C GLY A 309 69.82 -7.05 17.13
N GLY A 310 69.94 -8.28 17.63
CA GLY A 310 70.51 -8.52 18.97
C GLY A 310 69.65 -8.34 20.25
N ARG A 311 69.28 -9.48 20.85
CA ARG A 311 69.24 -9.78 22.31
C ARG A 311 68.95 -8.64 23.31
N GLY A 312 67.78 -8.67 23.96
CA GLY A 312 67.48 -7.92 25.19
C GLY A 312 66.33 -8.57 25.99
N ASP A 313 66.55 -8.84 27.28
CA ASP A 313 65.67 -9.65 28.15
C ASP A 313 64.51 -8.84 28.81
N GLY A 314 63.51 -9.55 29.34
CA GLY A 314 62.65 -9.07 30.45
C GLY A 314 61.28 -8.49 30.11
N GLY A 315 60.21 -9.30 30.15
CA GLY A 315 58.83 -8.76 30.20
C GLY A 315 57.66 -9.74 29.95
N ARG A 316 57.06 -10.28 31.01
CA ARG A 316 55.74 -10.98 31.04
C ARG A 316 55.07 -10.71 32.41
N PRO A 317 53.74 -10.88 32.59
CA PRO A 317 52.61 -10.43 31.76
C PRO A 317 51.49 -9.75 32.62
N THR A 318 50.30 -9.56 32.05
CA THR A 318 48.96 -9.35 32.69
C THR A 318 48.42 -7.95 33.07
N ALA A 319 47.17 -7.72 32.64
CA ALA A 319 45.99 -7.26 33.38
C ALA A 319 45.99 -5.99 34.29
N VAL A 320 45.50 -4.88 33.71
CA VAL A 320 44.59 -3.90 34.37
C VAL A 320 43.52 -3.59 33.30
N TRP A 321 42.20 -3.79 33.47
CA TRP A 321 41.30 -3.09 34.40
C TRP A 321 40.14 -3.95 34.97
N GLY A 322 40.07 -5.25 34.65
CA GLY A 322 38.97 -6.14 35.03
C GLY A 322 38.52 -6.16 36.52
N PRO A 323 39.40 -5.97 37.52
CA PRO A 323 39.00 -6.04 38.93
C PRO A 323 38.20 -4.84 39.46
N VAL A 324 38.33 -3.64 38.87
CA VAL A 324 37.72 -2.41 39.42
C VAL A 324 36.20 -2.42 39.24
N ILE A 325 35.74 -2.75 38.03
CA ILE A 325 34.30 -2.83 37.69
C ILE A 325 33.60 -3.91 38.53
N ARG A 326 34.25 -5.06 38.77
CA ARG A 326 33.66 -6.15 39.59
C ARG A 326 33.54 -5.81 41.07
N ARG A 327 34.39 -4.94 41.63
CA ARG A 327 34.24 -4.50 43.04
C ARG A 327 33.11 -3.49 43.23
N LEU A 328 32.84 -2.63 42.25
CA LEU A 328 31.71 -1.69 42.31
C LEU A 328 30.35 -2.41 42.23
N GLN A 329 30.26 -3.54 41.54
CA GLN A 329 29.02 -4.31 41.37
C GLN A 329 28.71 -5.31 42.50
N GLN A 330 29.55 -5.38 43.55
CA GLN A 330 29.41 -6.35 44.66
C GLN A 330 29.35 -5.70 46.05
N SER A 331 29.05 -4.40 46.14
CA SER A 331 28.80 -3.73 47.42
C SER A 331 27.40 -4.05 47.96
N PRO A 332 27.25 -4.54 49.22
CA PRO A 332 25.94 -4.80 49.83
C PRO A 332 25.04 -3.55 50.02
N LEU A 333 25.59 -2.34 49.86
CA LEU A 333 24.87 -1.07 50.05
C LEU A 333 24.09 -0.59 48.80
N LEU A 334 24.11 -1.34 47.69
CA LEU A 334 23.45 -0.96 46.42
C LEU A 334 22.44 -2.01 45.92
N GLN A 335 21.68 -2.63 46.83
CA GLN A 335 20.53 -3.50 46.49
C GLN A 335 19.23 -3.09 47.19
N ALA A 336 18.91 -1.78 47.19
CA ALA A 336 17.60 -1.28 47.56
C ALA A 336 17.17 -0.09 46.68
N VAL A 337 15.90 -0.10 46.26
CA VAL A 337 15.18 0.93 45.49
C VAL A 337 15.62 1.13 44.01
N PRO A 338 14.70 1.07 43.03
CA PRO A 338 14.96 1.44 41.63
C PRO A 338 14.64 2.91 41.33
N SER A 339 15.08 3.38 40.15
CA SER A 339 14.90 4.71 39.54
C SER A 339 15.91 5.80 39.95
N CYS A 340 16.06 6.80 39.06
CA CYS A 340 17.01 7.93 39.05
C CYS A 340 18.51 7.59 38.86
N ILE A 341 19.08 8.09 37.75
CA ILE A 341 20.52 8.32 37.56
C ILE A 341 20.71 9.84 37.48
N VAL A 342 21.75 10.35 38.15
CA VAL A 342 22.10 11.78 38.16
C VAL A 342 23.31 12.02 37.25
N ASN A 343 23.27 13.11 36.48
CA ASN A 343 24.34 13.54 35.59
C ASN A 343 25.42 14.32 36.34
N PHE A 344 26.66 14.26 35.84
CA PHE A 344 27.73 15.21 36.20
C PHE A 344 28.04 16.09 34.99
N ASP A 345 27.97 17.41 35.16
CA ASP A 345 28.55 18.43 34.26
C ASP A 345 29.70 19.11 35.02
N LEU A 346 30.78 19.44 34.32
CA LEU A 346 31.94 20.15 34.87
C LEU A 346 32.27 21.33 33.96
N ARG A 347 32.12 22.54 34.51
CA ARG A 347 32.54 23.80 33.88
C ARG A 347 33.64 24.42 34.71
N ASP A 348 34.49 25.20 34.04
CA ASP A 348 35.35 26.19 34.68
C ASP A 348 35.21 27.54 33.95
N HIS A 349 35.66 28.62 34.57
CA HIS A 349 34.98 29.91 34.50
C HIS A 349 35.68 31.03 33.72
N GLY A 350 34.85 31.93 33.16
CA GLY A 350 35.17 33.34 32.99
C GLY A 350 34.30 34.05 31.94
N THR A 351 33.77 35.26 32.15
CA THR A 351 33.66 36.10 33.37
C THR A 351 32.54 37.13 33.14
N GLN A 352 31.73 37.44 34.18
CA GLN A 352 30.77 38.58 34.23
C GLN A 352 29.58 38.50 33.24
N ARG A 353 28.38 39.05 33.46
CA ARG A 353 27.54 39.43 34.64
C ARG A 353 26.09 39.51 34.08
N ASP A 354 24.96 39.27 34.73
CA ASP A 354 24.50 38.65 36.00
C ASP A 354 23.00 38.23 35.75
N GLU A 355 22.10 37.78 36.65
CA GLU A 355 22.09 37.68 38.12
C GLU A 355 21.28 36.46 38.62
N SER A 356 19.94 36.52 38.53
CA SER A 356 19.00 35.80 39.41
C SER A 356 18.05 34.83 38.70
N VAL A 357 18.31 33.52 38.87
CA VAL A 357 17.32 32.55 39.40
C VAL A 357 18.05 31.60 40.34
N VAL A 358 17.54 31.43 41.57
CA VAL A 358 18.05 30.45 42.56
C VAL A 358 17.21 29.17 42.48
N PRO A 359 17.81 27.96 42.47
CA PRO A 359 17.08 26.71 42.28
C PRO A 359 16.61 26.07 43.61
N THR A 360 15.48 25.35 43.56
CA THR A 360 15.10 24.35 44.57
C THR A 360 14.50 23.11 43.91
N ILE A 361 14.87 21.93 44.41
CA ILE A 361 14.43 20.61 43.93
C ILE A 361 13.26 20.10 44.79
N VAL A 362 12.30 19.39 44.19
CA VAL A 362 11.18 18.75 44.90
C VAL A 362 11.50 17.28 45.18
N MET A 363 11.16 16.80 46.39
CA MET A 363 11.21 15.39 46.79
C MET A 363 9.92 14.98 47.51
N LEU A 364 9.27 13.96 46.95
CA LEU A 364 8.43 12.93 47.59
C LEU A 364 7.31 13.31 48.58
N ASP A 365 6.09 13.38 48.00
CA ASP A 365 4.96 12.48 48.31
C ASP A 365 4.08 12.66 49.58
N ASP A 366 2.90 12.03 49.49
CA ASP A 366 1.96 11.58 50.53
C ASP A 366 0.83 12.54 51.04
N LYS A 367 -0.41 12.08 50.80
CA LYS A 367 -1.71 12.42 51.44
C LYS A 367 -2.49 13.71 51.08
N THR A 368 -3.78 13.62 51.45
CA THR A 368 -4.97 14.38 51.00
C THR A 368 -5.07 15.85 51.46
N PRO A 369 -5.89 16.69 50.79
CA PRO A 369 -5.67 18.14 50.73
C PRO A 369 -6.39 18.98 51.80
N CYS A 370 -5.88 20.19 52.06
CA CYS A 370 -6.71 21.33 52.49
C CYS A 370 -6.09 22.73 52.24
N MET A 371 -6.89 23.62 51.66
CA MET A 371 -6.83 25.10 51.55
C MET A 371 -5.59 25.90 52.05
N ARG A 372 -5.07 26.83 51.20
CA ARG A 372 -5.46 28.27 51.24
C ARG A 372 -4.90 29.15 50.08
N HIS A 373 -5.59 30.28 49.89
CA HIS A 373 -5.37 31.48 49.05
C HIS A 373 -4.11 32.30 49.46
N PRO A 374 -3.66 33.41 48.77
CA PRO A 374 -4.47 34.38 47.98
C PRO A 374 -3.85 35.11 46.75
N GLY A 375 -4.68 35.92 46.08
CA GLY A 375 -4.32 36.91 45.04
C GLY A 375 -4.54 36.41 43.60
N ASP A 376 -5.31 37.06 42.71
CA ASP A 376 -6.03 38.34 42.85
C ASP A 376 -7.37 38.39 42.05
N ARG A 377 -8.28 39.27 42.49
CA ARG A 377 -9.48 39.84 41.79
C ARG A 377 -10.51 38.95 41.08
N VAL A 378 -11.37 38.35 41.92
CA VAL A 378 -12.85 38.36 41.89
C VAL A 378 -13.56 39.09 40.72
N LEU A 379 -14.55 38.40 40.12
CA LEU A 379 -15.83 38.98 39.69
C LEU A 379 -16.97 38.39 40.53
N HIS A 380 -18.02 39.17 40.81
CA HIS A 380 -19.13 38.78 41.69
C HIS A 380 -20.27 38.07 40.96
N THR A 381 -20.83 37.03 41.57
CA THR A 381 -22.16 36.48 41.26
C THR A 381 -23.20 37.00 42.24
N THR A 382 -24.44 37.19 41.75
CA THR A 382 -25.63 37.42 42.59
C THR A 382 -26.56 36.19 42.54
N ALA A 383 -27.53 36.12 43.45
CA ALA A 383 -28.26 34.88 43.73
C ALA A 383 -29.30 34.45 42.68
N GLU A 384 -29.58 35.28 41.65
CA GLU A 384 -30.62 35.03 40.65
C GLU A 384 -30.11 34.21 39.45
N ASP A 385 -28.86 34.43 39.00
CA ASP A 385 -28.25 33.68 37.89
C ASP A 385 -28.16 32.16 38.17
N VAL A 386 -27.98 31.79 39.44
CA VAL A 386 -27.91 30.38 39.89
C VAL A 386 -29.26 29.68 39.69
N GLN A 387 -30.39 30.38 39.80
CA GLN A 387 -31.71 29.79 39.58
C GLN A 387 -32.01 29.60 38.08
N LEU A 388 -31.48 30.46 37.21
CA LEU A 388 -31.74 30.38 35.76
C LEU A 388 -31.00 29.21 35.07
N GLN A 389 -29.82 28.83 35.55
CA GLN A 389 -29.13 27.62 35.04
C GLN A 389 -29.81 26.31 35.48
N ALA A 390 -30.38 26.27 36.69
CA ALA A 390 -31.11 25.10 37.19
C ALA A 390 -32.32 24.72 36.30
N ALA A 391 -32.93 25.69 35.62
CA ALA A 391 -34.01 25.46 34.66
C ALA A 391 -33.55 24.76 33.37
N ARG A 392 -32.32 25.01 32.90
CA ARG A 392 -31.81 24.45 31.63
C ARG A 392 -31.21 23.05 31.78
N ILE A 393 -30.63 22.72 32.93
CA ILE A 393 -30.11 21.36 33.20
C ILE A 393 -31.27 20.35 33.39
N ARG A 394 -32.43 20.79 33.89
CA ARG A 394 -33.65 19.96 33.94
C ARG A 394 -34.25 19.64 32.56
N ALA A 395 -33.84 20.31 31.49
CA ALA A 395 -34.30 20.05 30.13
C ALA A 395 -33.40 19.10 29.32
N ARG A 396 -32.26 18.66 29.87
CA ARG A 396 -31.31 17.72 29.21
C ARG A 396 -30.79 16.69 30.21
N GLY A 397 -31.68 15.79 30.62
CA GLY A 397 -31.40 14.79 31.65
C GLY A 397 -30.34 13.77 31.24
N GLN A 398 -29.27 13.66 32.03
CA GLN A 398 -28.41 12.49 32.10
C GLN A 398 -28.69 11.71 33.39
N ARG A 399 -28.65 10.38 33.31
CA ARG A 399 -28.45 9.47 34.46
C ARG A 399 -27.53 8.34 34.04
N THR A 400 -26.68 7.92 34.97
CA THR A 400 -25.65 6.89 34.78
C THR A 400 -26.02 5.56 35.45
N ALA A 401 -25.58 4.46 34.81
CA ALA A 401 -25.36 3.11 35.37
C ALA A 401 -26.48 2.40 36.20
N ALA A 402 -27.14 1.44 35.54
CA ALA A 402 -27.24 -0.02 35.86
C ALA A 402 -27.50 -0.50 37.33
N PRO A 403 -28.36 -1.53 37.55
CA PRO A 403 -27.93 -2.91 37.23
C PRO A 403 -29.00 -3.92 36.71
N ARG A 404 -28.49 -5.00 36.09
CA ARG A 404 -29.03 -6.37 35.82
C ARG A 404 -30.51 -6.71 36.15
N LEU A 405 -31.24 -7.28 35.16
CA LEU A 405 -31.72 -8.69 35.15
C LEU A 405 -32.33 -9.07 33.77
N SER A 406 -32.92 -10.27 33.60
CA SER A 406 -32.87 -11.00 32.32
C SER A 406 -33.98 -12.05 32.02
N ILE A 407 -34.28 -12.24 30.72
CA ILE A 407 -34.90 -13.43 30.06
C ILE A 407 -36.45 -13.55 30.14
N ILE A 408 -37.03 -14.22 29.12
CA ILE A 408 -38.47 -14.52 28.85
C ILE A 408 -39.31 -13.28 28.43
N GLY A 409 -40.15 -13.28 27.39
CA GLY A 409 -40.49 -14.29 26.38
C GLY A 409 -42.02 -14.41 26.16
N VAL A 410 -42.42 -14.55 24.88
CA VAL A 410 -43.77 -14.94 24.40
C VAL A 410 -44.93 -13.92 24.53
N SER A 411 -45.39 -13.53 23.34
CA SER A 411 -46.69 -13.09 22.83
C SER A 411 -47.99 -13.25 23.66
N HIS A 412 -48.95 -12.37 23.34
CA HIS A 412 -50.40 -12.43 23.58
C HIS A 412 -50.93 -12.29 25.03
N LEU A 413 -51.30 -11.05 25.39
CA LEU A 413 -52.51 -10.77 26.17
C LEU A 413 -53.08 -9.38 25.79
N MET A 414 -54.30 -9.07 26.23
CA MET A 414 -55.02 -7.79 26.03
C MET A 414 -55.51 -7.45 24.61
N ALA A 415 -56.20 -8.40 23.99
CA ALA A 415 -57.39 -8.02 23.20
C ALA A 415 -58.53 -7.69 24.18
N ALA A 416 -58.57 -6.46 24.71
CA ALA A 416 -59.53 -6.05 25.74
C ALA A 416 -59.78 -4.52 25.80
N CYS A 417 -60.70 -4.01 24.96
CA CYS A 417 -61.43 -2.73 25.12
C CYS A 417 -62.39 -2.50 23.93
N GLY A 418 -63.36 -3.40 23.70
CA GLY A 418 -64.25 -3.35 22.54
C GLY A 418 -65.51 -2.49 22.74
N LEU A 419 -65.73 -1.53 21.83
CA LEU A 419 -67.00 -0.83 21.55
C LEU A 419 -67.05 -0.65 20.00
N TRP A 420 -68.03 -1.14 19.24
CA TRP A 420 -69.44 -0.69 19.11
C TRP A 420 -69.58 0.72 18.48
N THR A 421 -70.34 0.96 17.39
CA THR A 421 -71.23 0.09 16.57
C THR A 421 -71.70 0.79 15.26
N THR A 422 -72.22 0.02 14.28
CA THR A 422 -73.30 0.37 13.28
C THR A 422 -73.09 1.53 12.27
N GLU A 423 -73.70 1.61 11.07
CA GLU A 423 -74.67 0.75 10.33
C GLU A 423 -74.70 1.07 8.81
N MET A 424 -75.27 0.15 7.99
CA MET A 424 -75.92 0.36 6.66
C MET A 424 -75.08 0.93 5.49
N GLU A 425 -75.35 0.67 4.19
CA GLU A 425 -76.33 -0.21 3.50
C GLU A 425 -75.77 -0.71 2.13
N GLN A 426 -76.53 -1.53 1.38
CA GLN A 426 -76.20 -2.05 0.03
C GLN A 426 -77.34 -1.73 -0.97
N PRO A 427 -77.28 -2.07 -2.29
CA PRO A 427 -76.16 -2.50 -3.15
C PRO A 427 -75.97 -1.64 -4.43
N GLY A 428 -74.88 -1.83 -5.18
CA GLY A 428 -74.70 -1.25 -6.53
C GLY A 428 -73.54 -1.87 -7.32
N THR A 429 -73.75 -2.15 -8.62
CA THR A 429 -72.78 -2.86 -9.47
C THR A 429 -71.73 -1.92 -10.10
N PHE A 430 -70.54 -2.44 -10.38
CA PHE A 430 -69.36 -1.71 -10.84
C PHE A 430 -69.51 -0.94 -12.17
N GLU A 431 -69.17 0.35 -12.15
CA GLU A 431 -68.28 0.98 -13.15
C GLU A 431 -67.64 2.24 -12.54
N ILE A 432 -66.30 2.33 -12.47
CA ILE A 432 -65.59 3.51 -11.95
C ILE A 432 -64.32 3.77 -12.79
N GLN A 433 -64.27 4.94 -13.43
CA GLN A 433 -63.02 5.57 -13.88
C GLN A 433 -62.33 6.20 -12.67
N ILE A 434 -61.11 5.79 -12.34
CA ILE A 434 -60.34 6.39 -11.25
C ILE A 434 -59.41 7.48 -11.81
N PHE A 435 -59.70 8.73 -11.42
CA PHE A 435 -58.76 9.84 -11.53
C PHE A 435 -57.67 9.67 -10.46
N PHE A 436 -56.40 9.91 -10.83
CA PHE A 436 -55.30 9.95 -9.86
C PHE A 436 -55.13 11.37 -9.30
N GLU A 437 -55.76 11.62 -8.15
CA GLU A 437 -55.41 12.72 -7.25
C GLU A 437 -54.29 12.29 -6.25
N PRO A 438 -53.65 13.21 -5.52
CA PRO A 438 -52.31 12.98 -4.96
C PRO A 438 -52.22 11.95 -3.82
N ILE A 439 -51.08 11.28 -3.74
CA ILE A 439 -50.84 10.16 -2.82
C ILE A 439 -50.43 10.65 -1.42
N ASP A 440 -51.40 11.08 -0.63
CA ASP A 440 -51.26 11.17 0.84
C ASP A 440 -51.35 9.76 1.46
N GLY A 441 -50.31 8.95 1.24
CA GLY A 441 -50.26 7.52 1.57
C GLY A 441 -49.08 7.06 2.41
N PHE A 442 -48.11 7.94 2.73
CA PHE A 442 -46.81 7.56 3.29
C PHE A 442 -46.73 7.46 4.82
N HIS A 443 -47.88 7.34 5.50
CA HIS A 443 -47.98 7.24 6.97
C HIS A 443 -48.74 5.98 7.45
N ARG A 444 -48.37 4.82 6.90
CA ARG A 444 -48.60 3.52 7.59
C ARG A 444 -47.34 3.10 8.35
N PRO A 445 -47.46 2.59 9.60
CA PRO A 445 -46.30 2.21 10.40
C PRO A 445 -45.48 1.05 9.81
N GLU A 446 -46.10 0.26 8.93
CA GLU A 446 -45.54 -0.95 8.31
C GLU A 446 -44.36 -0.68 7.35
N ASN A 447 -44.30 0.51 6.72
CA ASN A 447 -43.31 0.84 5.68
C ASN A 447 -42.19 1.80 6.15
N LYS A 448 -42.10 2.11 7.44
CA LYS A 448 -41.23 3.17 7.99
C LYS A 448 -39.76 3.07 7.53
N LYS A 449 -39.19 1.86 7.51
CA LYS A 449 -37.79 1.60 7.07
C LYS A 449 -37.57 1.91 5.58
N LEU A 450 -38.58 1.70 4.71
CA LEU A 450 -38.51 2.05 3.29
C LEU A 450 -38.62 3.57 3.07
N THR A 451 -39.49 4.23 3.84
CA THR A 451 -39.61 5.70 3.83
C THR A 451 -38.29 6.36 4.26
N GLU A 452 -37.69 5.89 5.36
CA GLU A 452 -36.39 6.37 5.86
C GLU A 452 -35.26 6.13 4.85
N LEU A 453 -35.21 4.95 4.21
CA LEU A 453 -34.27 4.63 3.12
C LEU A 453 -34.48 5.45 1.82
N TYR A 454 -35.67 6.02 1.60
CA TYR A 454 -35.93 6.95 0.49
C TYR A 454 -35.42 8.35 0.83
N TYR A 455 -35.80 8.89 2.00
CA TYR A 455 -35.35 10.20 2.45
C TYR A 455 -33.83 10.29 2.62
N ALA A 456 -33.16 9.21 3.02
CA ALA A 456 -31.70 9.14 3.12
C ALA A 456 -30.95 9.27 1.78
N LYS A 457 -31.63 9.15 0.64
CA LYS A 457 -31.04 9.32 -0.71
C LYS A 457 -31.30 10.69 -1.33
N LEU A 458 -32.15 11.51 -0.71
CA LEU A 458 -32.49 12.83 -1.24
C LEU A 458 -31.41 13.84 -0.87
N LEU A 459 -30.86 14.50 -1.87
CA LEU A 459 -29.91 15.59 -1.70
C LEU A 459 -30.64 16.78 -1.06
N ARG A 460 -30.16 17.26 0.09
CA ARG A 460 -30.67 18.50 0.69
C ARG A 460 -29.92 19.69 0.11
N SER A 461 -30.63 20.67 -0.44
CA SER A 461 -30.01 21.94 -0.81
C SER A 461 -29.47 22.66 0.43
N ALA A 462 -28.23 23.14 0.34
CA ALA A 462 -27.60 23.98 1.36
C ALA A 462 -28.22 25.39 1.44
N ARG A 463 -28.93 25.83 0.40
CA ARG A 463 -29.53 27.16 0.29
C ARG A 463 -31.00 27.21 0.69
N SER A 464 -31.81 26.27 0.19
CA SER A 464 -33.26 26.25 0.42
C SER A 464 -33.69 25.25 1.51
N GLY A 465 -32.83 24.30 1.87
CA GLY A 465 -33.18 23.16 2.70
C GLY A 465 -34.10 22.13 2.01
N ALA A 466 -34.51 22.37 0.76
CA ALA A 466 -35.39 21.49 -0.01
C ALA A 466 -34.73 20.15 -0.34
N LEU A 467 -35.56 19.15 -0.62
CA LEU A 467 -35.14 17.78 -0.93
C LEU A 467 -35.22 17.53 -2.44
N TRP A 468 -34.11 17.06 -2.98
CA TRP A 468 -33.91 16.79 -4.40
C TRP A 468 -33.58 15.32 -4.63
N GLU A 469 -34.21 14.70 -5.63
CA GLU A 469 -33.84 13.38 -6.11
C GLU A 469 -32.84 13.53 -7.26
N MET A 470 -31.76 12.73 -7.24
CA MET A 470 -30.83 12.59 -8.36
C MET A 470 -31.17 11.33 -9.14
N CYS A 471 -31.03 11.40 -10.46
CA CYS A 471 -31.11 10.26 -11.37
C CYS A 471 -29.79 10.11 -12.13
N ILE A 472 -29.24 8.90 -12.12
CA ILE A 472 -28.01 8.53 -12.84
C ILE A 472 -28.32 7.45 -13.88
N GLY A 473 -27.83 7.65 -15.10
CA GLY A 473 -27.70 6.61 -16.13
C GLY A 473 -26.23 6.42 -16.51
N LEU A 474 -25.83 5.19 -16.85
CA LEU A 474 -24.45 4.82 -17.17
C LEU A 474 -24.34 4.27 -18.59
N GLU A 475 -23.26 4.66 -19.27
CA GLU A 475 -22.86 4.19 -20.59
C GLU A 475 -21.43 3.65 -20.45
N VAL A 476 -21.25 2.34 -20.52
CA VAL A 476 -19.97 1.65 -20.23
C VAL A 476 -19.39 1.08 -21.51
N HIS A 477 -18.16 1.45 -21.85
CA HIS A 477 -17.42 0.89 -22.98
C HIS A 477 -16.34 -0.06 -22.45
N ALA A 478 -16.48 -1.36 -22.73
CA ALA A 478 -15.58 -2.41 -22.26
C ALA A 478 -14.83 -3.08 -23.44
N GLN A 479 -13.50 -3.02 -23.43
CA GLN A 479 -12.63 -3.60 -24.45
C GLN A 479 -12.71 -5.13 -24.42
N VAL A 480 -12.98 -5.74 -25.58
CA VAL A 480 -13.17 -7.19 -25.70
C VAL A 480 -11.82 -7.89 -25.83
N LEU A 481 -11.52 -8.75 -24.85
CA LEU A 481 -10.36 -9.65 -24.88
C LEU A 481 -10.46 -10.57 -26.09
N SER A 482 -9.56 -10.33 -27.04
CA SER A 482 -9.56 -10.93 -28.37
C SER A 482 -8.14 -10.91 -28.95
N ARG A 483 -7.80 -11.86 -29.83
CA ARG A 483 -6.45 -11.95 -30.43
C ARG A 483 -6.25 -10.94 -31.56
N SER A 484 -7.28 -10.70 -32.35
CA SER A 484 -7.31 -9.76 -33.48
C SER A 484 -8.43 -8.74 -33.31
N LYS A 485 -8.33 -7.60 -34.00
CA LYS A 485 -9.28 -6.47 -33.96
C LYS A 485 -10.69 -6.86 -34.42
N LEU A 486 -11.65 -5.93 -34.25
CA LEU A 486 -13.06 -6.21 -34.55
C LEU A 486 -13.32 -6.48 -36.04
N MET A 487 -12.61 -5.77 -36.90
CA MET A 487 -12.86 -5.72 -38.35
C MET A 487 -11.62 -6.05 -39.19
N SER A 488 -10.51 -6.46 -38.57
CA SER A 488 -9.24 -6.71 -39.24
C SER A 488 -8.40 -7.77 -38.53
N GLY A 489 -7.42 -8.33 -39.26
CA GLY A 489 -6.50 -9.35 -38.75
C GLY A 489 -5.34 -8.83 -37.89
N ALA A 490 -5.21 -7.52 -37.70
CA ALA A 490 -4.18 -6.96 -36.81
C ALA A 490 -4.46 -7.30 -35.34
N ALA A 491 -3.41 -7.35 -34.51
CA ALA A 491 -3.54 -7.70 -33.11
C ALA A 491 -4.43 -6.70 -32.35
N ALA A 492 -5.42 -7.22 -31.61
CA ALA A 492 -6.23 -6.41 -30.68
C ALA A 492 -5.50 -6.18 -29.34
N ALA A 493 -4.40 -6.91 -29.10
CA ALA A 493 -3.60 -6.77 -27.90
C ALA A 493 -2.96 -5.38 -27.84
N THR A 494 -3.56 -4.49 -27.07
CA THR A 494 -2.91 -3.31 -26.49
C THR A 494 -1.93 -3.77 -25.40
N LEU A 495 -0.91 -4.54 -25.78
CA LEU A 495 0.29 -4.66 -24.98
C LEU A 495 0.83 -3.24 -24.81
N SER A 496 0.98 -2.79 -23.56
CA SER A 496 1.49 -1.46 -23.25
C SER A 496 2.88 -1.21 -23.87
N SER A 497 3.72 -2.25 -23.89
CA SER A 497 5.04 -2.24 -24.51
C SER A 497 5.05 -2.23 -26.05
N ALA A 498 3.90 -2.19 -26.72
CA ALA A 498 3.84 -2.12 -28.19
C ALA A 498 4.30 -0.74 -28.69
N LEU A 499 5.30 -0.71 -29.58
CA LEU A 499 5.72 0.52 -30.25
C LEU A 499 4.56 1.14 -31.05
N PRO A 500 4.48 2.49 -31.17
CA PRO A 500 3.42 3.17 -31.90
C PRO A 500 3.23 2.64 -33.34
N ASN A 501 1.98 2.56 -33.77
CA ASN A 501 1.55 2.15 -35.11
C ASN A 501 2.09 0.80 -35.61
N ARG A 502 2.36 -0.17 -34.72
CA ARG A 502 2.74 -1.56 -35.09
C ARG A 502 1.57 -2.51 -35.27
N ASN A 503 0.52 -2.38 -34.47
CA ASN A 503 -0.65 -3.25 -34.47
C ASN A 503 -1.74 -2.72 -35.41
N VAL A 504 -1.36 -2.36 -36.64
CA VAL A 504 -2.21 -1.61 -37.60
C VAL A 504 -2.22 -2.33 -38.95
N SER A 505 -3.40 -2.75 -39.40
CA SER A 505 -3.60 -3.26 -40.76
C SER A 505 -3.94 -2.13 -41.74
N PHE A 506 -3.91 -2.44 -43.04
CA PHE A 506 -4.33 -1.50 -44.09
C PHE A 506 -5.78 -1.01 -43.92
N PHE A 507 -6.68 -1.81 -43.31
CA PHE A 507 -8.04 -1.37 -43.00
C PHE A 507 -8.08 -0.43 -41.79
N ASP A 508 -7.32 -0.73 -40.72
CA ASP A 508 -7.26 0.15 -39.54
C ASP A 508 -6.58 1.50 -39.87
N ALA A 509 -5.69 1.51 -40.87
CA ALA A 509 -5.09 2.72 -41.46
C ALA A 509 -5.97 3.39 -42.54
N ALA A 510 -7.18 2.90 -42.79
CA ALA A 510 -8.14 3.39 -43.80
C ALA A 510 -7.58 3.53 -45.23
N LEU A 511 -6.70 2.61 -45.67
CA LEU A 511 -6.18 2.65 -47.03
C LEU A 511 -7.31 2.41 -48.07
N PRO A 512 -7.37 3.20 -49.17
CA PRO A 512 -8.42 3.06 -50.17
C PRO A 512 -8.54 1.65 -50.75
N GLY A 513 -9.77 1.14 -50.86
CA GLY A 513 -10.07 -0.18 -51.40
C GLY A 513 -9.98 -1.34 -50.38
N THR A 514 -9.70 -1.05 -49.10
CA THR A 514 -9.82 -2.05 -48.02
C THR A 514 -11.27 -2.19 -47.55
N LEU A 515 -11.60 -3.37 -46.99
CA LEU A 515 -12.95 -3.73 -46.53
C LEU A 515 -12.90 -4.38 -45.12
N PRO A 516 -13.93 -4.18 -44.29
CA PRO A 516 -14.02 -4.79 -42.95
C PRO A 516 -14.25 -6.31 -43.00
N THR A 517 -13.77 -7.04 -42.00
CA THR A 517 -14.08 -8.47 -41.79
C THR A 517 -14.36 -8.75 -40.31
N VAL A 518 -15.63 -9.04 -39.97
CA VAL A 518 -16.10 -9.18 -38.58
C VAL A 518 -15.42 -10.33 -37.85
N ASN A 519 -14.82 -10.03 -36.70
CA ASN A 519 -14.24 -11.02 -35.81
C ASN A 519 -15.30 -11.81 -35.03
N ARG A 520 -15.31 -13.13 -35.24
CA ARG A 520 -16.25 -14.06 -34.63
C ARG A 520 -16.19 -14.09 -33.10
N GLU A 521 -15.00 -14.02 -32.48
CA GLU A 521 -14.92 -14.09 -31.01
C GLU A 521 -15.43 -12.82 -30.36
N CYS A 522 -15.26 -11.65 -30.99
CA CYS A 522 -15.87 -10.41 -30.50
C CYS A 522 -17.41 -10.50 -30.44
N VAL A 523 -18.02 -11.20 -31.41
CA VAL A 523 -19.47 -11.50 -31.40
C VAL A 523 -19.80 -12.52 -30.30
N HIS A 524 -19.02 -13.60 -30.14
CA HIS A 524 -19.23 -14.56 -29.05
C HIS A 524 -19.18 -13.90 -27.67
N GLN A 525 -18.18 -13.05 -27.42
CA GLN A 525 -17.98 -12.33 -26.15
C GLN A 525 -19.15 -11.39 -25.85
N ALA A 526 -19.69 -10.70 -26.86
CA ALA A 526 -20.87 -9.86 -26.72
C ALA A 526 -22.14 -10.66 -26.37
N VAL A 527 -22.32 -11.83 -27.02
CA VAL A 527 -23.42 -12.77 -26.71
C VAL A 527 -23.25 -13.37 -25.30
N ARG A 528 -22.02 -13.71 -24.90
CA ARG A 528 -21.66 -14.21 -23.56
C ARG A 528 -22.01 -13.19 -22.48
N ALA A 529 -21.62 -11.93 -22.65
CA ALA A 529 -21.98 -10.83 -21.77
C ALA A 529 -23.51 -10.61 -21.69
N GLY A 530 -24.21 -10.64 -22.84
CA GLY A 530 -25.67 -10.51 -22.88
C GLY A 530 -26.40 -11.62 -22.13
N LEU A 531 -26.03 -12.88 -22.35
CA LEU A 531 -26.62 -14.02 -21.64
C LEU A 531 -26.38 -13.97 -20.13
N ALA A 532 -25.20 -13.52 -19.70
CA ALA A 532 -24.82 -13.43 -18.29
C ALA A 532 -25.63 -12.37 -17.49
N VAL A 533 -26.14 -11.33 -18.16
CA VAL A 533 -27.06 -10.33 -17.56
C VAL A 533 -28.54 -10.61 -17.91
N GLY A 534 -28.84 -11.80 -18.41
CA GLY A 534 -30.21 -12.21 -18.80
C GLY A 534 -30.80 -11.44 -19.99
N ALA A 535 -29.99 -10.70 -20.75
CA ALA A 535 -30.47 -9.91 -21.89
C ALA A 535 -30.91 -10.79 -23.06
N ARG A 536 -31.92 -10.34 -23.80
CA ARG A 536 -32.35 -10.98 -25.04
C ARG A 536 -31.31 -10.72 -26.13
N VAL A 537 -30.59 -11.77 -26.52
CA VAL A 537 -29.76 -11.81 -27.72
C VAL A 537 -30.65 -11.74 -28.96
N HIS A 538 -30.28 -10.92 -29.95
CA HIS A 538 -31.02 -10.79 -31.20
C HIS A 538 -30.52 -11.77 -32.27
N PRO A 539 -31.40 -12.50 -32.97
CA PRO A 539 -30.98 -13.44 -34.04
C PRO A 539 -30.45 -12.71 -35.29
N ARG A 540 -30.67 -11.40 -35.39
CA ARG A 540 -30.15 -10.52 -36.43
C ARG A 540 -29.75 -9.17 -35.84
N SER A 541 -28.51 -8.78 -36.08
CA SER A 541 -27.92 -7.48 -35.75
C SER A 541 -27.37 -6.83 -37.03
N VAL A 542 -27.12 -5.52 -37.01
CA VAL A 542 -26.61 -4.76 -38.18
C VAL A 542 -25.56 -3.76 -37.69
N PHE A 543 -24.39 -3.76 -38.32
CA PHE A 543 -23.38 -2.73 -38.12
C PHE A 543 -23.73 -1.47 -38.89
N GLU A 544 -23.39 -0.31 -38.35
CA GLU A 544 -23.81 1.01 -38.83
C GLU A 544 -22.66 2.02 -38.71
N ARG A 545 -22.53 2.94 -39.67
CA ARG A 545 -21.49 3.97 -39.69
C ARG A 545 -21.90 5.21 -38.87
N LYS A 546 -21.22 5.44 -37.74
CA LYS A 546 -21.32 6.62 -36.86
C LYS A 546 -20.29 7.65 -37.31
N HIS A 547 -20.69 8.60 -38.16
CA HIS A 547 -19.77 9.53 -38.84
C HIS A 547 -19.35 10.69 -37.96
N TYR A 548 -18.05 10.82 -37.70
CA TYR A 548 -17.43 12.02 -37.17
C TYR A 548 -15.96 12.08 -37.59
N PHE A 549 -15.45 13.30 -37.84
CA PHE A 549 -14.06 13.50 -38.20
C PHE A 549 -13.23 13.85 -36.96
N TYR A 550 -12.23 13.03 -36.68
CA TYR A 550 -11.18 13.27 -35.69
C TYR A 550 -9.91 12.52 -36.12
N CYS A 551 -8.72 12.96 -35.67
CA CYS A 551 -7.46 12.42 -36.17
C CYS A 551 -7.16 10.99 -35.69
N ASP A 552 -7.82 10.50 -34.65
CA ASP A 552 -7.72 9.13 -34.14
C ASP A 552 -8.67 8.12 -34.84
N LEU A 553 -9.53 8.59 -35.74
CA LEU A 553 -10.54 7.80 -36.43
C LEU A 553 -10.33 7.88 -37.96
N PRO A 554 -9.33 7.18 -38.52
CA PRO A 554 -8.89 7.37 -39.91
C PRO A 554 -9.96 7.03 -40.97
N LEU A 555 -10.94 6.18 -40.63
CA LEU A 555 -12.09 5.88 -41.50
C LEU A 555 -13.06 7.06 -41.69
N GLY A 556 -13.03 8.08 -40.80
CA GLY A 556 -14.04 9.16 -40.76
C GLY A 556 -15.43 8.73 -40.26
N TYR A 557 -15.56 7.46 -39.87
CA TYR A 557 -16.72 6.88 -39.21
C TYR A 557 -16.29 5.73 -38.29
N GLN A 558 -17.06 5.51 -37.24
CA GLN A 558 -16.91 4.39 -36.30
C GLN A 558 -17.96 3.33 -36.66
N LEU A 559 -17.58 2.05 -36.73
CA LEU A 559 -18.55 0.95 -36.88
C LEU A 559 -19.13 0.60 -35.51
N THR A 560 -20.46 0.63 -35.40
CA THR A 560 -21.25 0.43 -34.17
C THR A 560 -22.61 -0.21 -34.50
N GLN A 561 -23.54 -0.34 -33.54
CA GLN A 561 -24.81 -1.08 -33.72
C GLN A 561 -26.03 -0.34 -33.13
N GLN A 562 -26.28 0.91 -33.54
CA GLN A 562 -27.27 1.78 -32.88
C GLN A 562 -28.70 1.21 -32.87
N ARG A 563 -29.23 0.85 -34.04
CA ARG A 563 -30.64 0.47 -34.25
C ARG A 563 -30.90 -1.04 -34.14
N ALA A 564 -29.88 -1.86 -34.36
CA ALA A 564 -29.97 -3.32 -34.30
C ALA A 564 -28.85 -3.90 -33.41
N PRO A 565 -28.88 -3.63 -32.09
CA PRO A 565 -27.89 -4.11 -31.13
C PRO A 565 -27.80 -5.64 -31.10
N ILE A 566 -26.68 -6.19 -30.64
CA ILE A 566 -26.50 -7.63 -30.47
C ILE A 566 -27.38 -8.22 -29.35
N ALA A 567 -27.66 -7.44 -28.29
CA ALA A 567 -28.59 -7.81 -27.23
C ALA A 567 -29.30 -6.60 -26.59
N SER A 568 -30.47 -6.82 -25.97
CA SER A 568 -31.23 -5.78 -25.25
C SER A 568 -32.07 -6.33 -24.09
N GLY A 569 -32.36 -5.48 -23.09
CA GLY A 569 -33.28 -5.81 -22.01
C GLY A 569 -32.74 -6.88 -21.06
N GLY A 570 -31.64 -6.58 -20.37
CA GLY A 570 -31.09 -7.39 -19.28
C GLY A 570 -31.22 -6.73 -17.91
N VAL A 571 -30.70 -7.36 -16.85
CA VAL A 571 -30.66 -6.82 -15.48
C VAL A 571 -29.32 -7.18 -14.83
N LEU A 572 -28.71 -6.21 -14.14
CA LEU A 572 -27.56 -6.43 -13.26
C LEU A 572 -27.99 -6.22 -11.81
N HIS A 573 -27.82 -7.26 -10.98
CA HIS A 573 -28.07 -7.22 -9.53
C HIS A 573 -26.81 -6.80 -8.77
N PHE A 574 -26.95 -5.96 -7.74
CA PHE A 574 -25.84 -5.42 -6.95
C PHE A 574 -26.26 -5.06 -5.53
N ASP A 575 -25.30 -5.05 -4.60
CA ASP A 575 -25.54 -4.81 -3.18
C ASP A 575 -25.06 -3.42 -2.71
N VAL A 576 -25.85 -2.81 -1.83
CA VAL A 576 -25.57 -1.49 -1.24
C VAL A 576 -25.67 -1.58 0.29
N PRO A 577 -24.72 -1.01 1.07
CA PRO A 577 -24.88 -0.90 2.52
C PRO A 577 -26.19 -0.19 2.91
N ALA A 578 -26.84 -0.66 3.98
CA ALA A 578 -28.15 -0.16 4.40
C ALA A 578 -28.12 1.24 5.03
N GLU A 579 -27.05 1.56 5.77
CA GLU A 579 -26.79 2.94 6.18
C GLU A 579 -26.16 3.71 5.01
N GLY A 580 -26.78 4.83 4.65
CA GLY A 580 -26.22 5.82 3.71
C GLY A 580 -25.09 6.61 4.37
N GLY A 581 -24.06 5.90 4.85
CA GLY A 581 -22.94 6.50 5.56
C GLY A 581 -22.16 7.46 4.67
N ASP A 582 -21.84 8.62 5.24
CA ASP A 582 -20.81 9.51 4.73
C ASP A 582 -19.51 8.75 4.47
N GLY A 583 -18.66 9.28 3.57
CA GLY A 583 -17.47 8.61 3.05
C GLY A 583 -16.30 8.37 4.03
N GLU A 584 -16.56 8.16 5.33
CA GLU A 584 -15.58 7.56 6.24
C GLU A 584 -15.29 6.12 5.79
N SER A 585 -14.18 5.97 5.05
CA SER A 585 -13.71 4.69 4.54
C SER A 585 -13.43 3.70 5.67
N ALA A 586 -13.47 2.40 5.35
CA ALA A 586 -12.93 1.37 6.24
C ALA A 586 -11.43 1.57 6.55
N ASP A 587 -10.75 2.40 5.76
CA ASP A 587 -9.35 2.81 5.85
C ASP A 587 -9.11 3.99 6.81
N ALA A 588 -10.14 4.50 7.52
CA ALA A 588 -9.97 5.48 8.59
C ALA A 588 -8.91 5.00 9.60
N ALA A 589 -7.73 5.61 9.53
CA ALA A 589 -6.52 5.10 10.15
C ALA A 589 -6.65 5.00 11.68
N PHE A 590 -6.04 3.97 12.27
CA PHE A 590 -5.98 3.87 13.72
C PHE A 590 -4.99 4.90 14.27
N ASP A 591 -5.50 6.09 14.57
CA ASP A 591 -4.74 7.16 15.19
C ASP A 591 -4.27 6.75 16.59
N ALA A 592 -3.02 6.29 16.62
CA ALA A 592 -2.35 5.85 17.83
C ALA A 592 -1.94 6.99 18.77
N SER A 593 -1.98 8.26 18.33
CA SER A 593 -1.55 9.41 19.15
C SER A 593 -2.54 9.71 20.28
N LYS A 594 -3.81 9.30 20.12
CA LYS A 594 -4.90 9.51 21.09
C LYS A 594 -4.79 8.69 22.38
N PHE A 595 -3.84 7.76 22.50
CA PHE A 595 -3.69 6.85 23.64
C PHE A 595 -2.42 7.12 24.43
N LYS A 596 -2.56 7.43 25.72
CA LYS A 596 -1.45 7.91 26.58
C LYS A 596 -0.50 6.79 27.03
N SER A 597 -0.94 5.53 26.97
CA SER A 597 -0.14 4.37 27.37
C SER A 597 -0.17 3.23 26.35
N ARG A 598 0.90 2.43 26.38
CA ARG A 598 1.03 1.20 25.57
C ARG A 598 -0.03 0.14 25.92
N LYS A 599 -0.64 0.22 27.12
CA LYS A 599 -1.78 -0.62 27.51
C LYS A 599 -3.05 -0.16 26.79
N GLU A 600 -3.44 1.10 26.95
CA GLU A 600 -4.63 1.67 26.30
C GLU A 600 -4.56 1.50 24.78
N LYS A 601 -3.40 1.75 24.16
CA LYS A 601 -3.20 1.52 22.71
C LYS A 601 -3.50 0.08 22.29
N ASN A 602 -3.03 -0.91 23.06
CA ASN A 602 -3.28 -2.33 22.77
C ASN A 602 -4.70 -2.78 23.10
N GLU A 603 -5.32 -2.18 24.11
CA GLU A 603 -6.71 -2.42 24.54
C GLU A 603 -7.68 -1.86 23.48
N ALA A 604 -7.46 -0.63 23.03
CA ALA A 604 -8.17 -0.02 21.91
C ALA A 604 -7.89 -0.71 20.56
N LEU A 605 -6.69 -1.28 20.33
CA LEU A 605 -6.43 -2.09 19.14
C LEU A 605 -7.19 -3.43 19.19
N ARG A 606 -7.33 -4.03 20.38
CA ARG A 606 -8.21 -5.20 20.60
C ARG A 606 -9.67 -4.82 20.41
N GLU A 607 -10.14 -3.70 20.95
CA GLU A 607 -11.51 -3.21 20.70
C GLU A 607 -11.75 -2.90 19.23
N ARG A 608 -10.79 -2.31 18.49
CA ARG A 608 -10.90 -2.09 17.05
C ARG A 608 -10.96 -3.43 16.30
N LYS A 609 -10.14 -4.42 16.65
CA LYS A 609 -10.24 -5.77 16.07
C LYS A 609 -11.58 -6.45 16.39
N VAL A 610 -12.06 -6.38 17.63
CA VAL A 610 -13.36 -6.94 18.04
C VAL A 610 -14.53 -6.18 17.40
N ARG A 611 -14.42 -4.86 17.17
CA ARG A 611 -15.39 -4.09 16.38
C ARG A 611 -15.33 -4.41 14.89
N GLN A 612 -14.15 -4.59 14.30
CA GLN A 612 -14.01 -5.02 12.89
C GLN A 612 -14.53 -6.44 12.69
N GLN A 613 -14.23 -7.35 13.61
CA GLN A 613 -14.69 -8.73 13.61
C GLN A 613 -16.20 -8.82 13.86
N SER A 614 -16.75 -8.15 14.88
CA SER A 614 -18.21 -8.09 15.11
C SER A 614 -18.98 -7.18 14.13
N ARG A 615 -18.29 -6.40 13.29
CA ARG A 615 -18.85 -5.73 12.11
C ARG A 615 -18.83 -6.67 10.90
N ALA A 616 -17.79 -7.49 10.72
CA ALA A 616 -17.78 -8.54 9.70
C ALA A 616 -18.82 -9.64 10.00
N GLU A 617 -19.00 -10.01 11.26
CA GLU A 617 -20.03 -10.95 11.72
C GLU A 617 -21.45 -10.39 11.55
N ARG A 618 -21.66 -9.07 11.76
CA ARG A 618 -22.94 -8.38 11.47
C ARG A 618 -23.20 -8.16 9.98
N MET A 619 -22.18 -7.81 9.20
CA MET A 619 -22.25 -7.82 7.73
C MET A 619 -22.53 -9.23 7.20
N GLY A 620 -22.10 -10.26 7.94
CA GLY A 620 -22.44 -11.67 7.70
C GLY A 620 -23.85 -12.08 8.14
N SER A 621 -24.59 -11.27 8.91
CA SER A 621 -25.98 -11.55 9.32
C SER A 621 -27.03 -10.89 8.43
N GLY A 622 -26.63 -10.26 7.31
CA GLY A 622 -27.52 -9.82 6.22
C GLY A 622 -28.35 -8.55 6.46
N ASP A 623 -28.66 -8.19 7.70
CA ASP A 623 -29.55 -7.05 8.05
C ASP A 623 -29.10 -5.66 7.52
N ASP A 624 -27.79 -5.50 7.29
CA ASP A 624 -27.14 -4.24 6.89
C ASP A 624 -26.86 -4.14 5.37
N ILE A 625 -27.41 -5.04 4.53
CA ILE A 625 -27.22 -5.03 3.08
C ILE A 625 -28.59 -4.91 2.36
N VAL A 626 -28.66 -3.99 1.40
CA VAL A 626 -29.84 -3.76 0.56
C VAL A 626 -29.52 -4.17 -0.87
N ALA A 627 -30.03 -5.33 -1.26
CA ALA A 627 -29.99 -5.79 -2.65
C ALA A 627 -30.75 -4.83 -3.59
N ARG A 628 -30.16 -4.55 -4.75
CA ARG A 628 -30.69 -3.66 -5.79
C ARG A 628 -30.45 -4.25 -7.17
N SER A 629 -31.03 -3.62 -8.18
CA SER A 629 -30.92 -4.02 -9.58
C SER A 629 -31.01 -2.81 -10.51
N VAL A 630 -30.23 -2.82 -11.58
CA VAL A 630 -30.31 -1.85 -12.68
C VAL A 630 -30.62 -2.58 -13.99
N ARG A 631 -31.54 -2.04 -14.78
CA ARG A 631 -31.87 -2.62 -16.09
C ARG A 631 -30.84 -2.20 -17.14
N ILE A 632 -30.49 -3.11 -18.03
CA ILE A 632 -29.60 -2.87 -19.16
C ILE A 632 -30.47 -2.73 -20.41
N ALA A 633 -30.51 -1.53 -20.97
CA ALA A 633 -31.31 -1.21 -22.15
C ALA A 633 -30.79 -1.98 -23.37
N ARG A 634 -29.47 -1.91 -23.63
CA ARG A 634 -28.82 -2.49 -24.80
C ARG A 634 -27.35 -2.84 -24.56
N ILE A 635 -26.86 -3.80 -25.32
CA ILE A 635 -25.44 -4.09 -25.52
C ILE A 635 -25.16 -4.02 -27.03
N GLN A 636 -24.13 -3.27 -27.41
CA GLN A 636 -23.70 -3.08 -28.80
C GLN A 636 -22.22 -3.45 -28.94
N ILE A 637 -21.82 -3.88 -30.14
CA ILE A 637 -20.40 -4.05 -30.50
C ILE A 637 -19.97 -2.83 -31.32
N GLU A 638 -18.88 -2.16 -30.94
CA GLU A 638 -18.30 -1.08 -31.73
C GLU A 638 -16.76 -1.09 -31.79
N GLN A 639 -16.18 -0.32 -32.72
CA GLN A 639 -14.72 -0.13 -32.81
C GLN A 639 -14.24 0.97 -31.87
N ASP A 640 -13.11 0.79 -31.20
CA ASP A 640 -12.40 1.88 -30.53
C ASP A 640 -11.63 2.76 -31.54
N SER A 641 -11.33 3.99 -31.13
CA SER A 641 -10.45 4.89 -31.88
C SER A 641 -8.98 4.71 -31.49
N GLY A 642 -8.07 5.34 -32.24
CA GLY A 642 -6.66 5.46 -31.87
C GLY A 642 -6.44 6.31 -30.62
N LYS A 643 -5.20 6.75 -30.39
CA LYS A 643 -4.82 7.70 -29.33
C LYS A 643 -4.21 8.95 -29.96
N SER A 644 -4.81 10.11 -29.69
CA SER A 644 -4.18 11.42 -29.94
C SER A 644 -3.28 11.81 -28.77
N ILE A 645 -2.12 12.36 -29.07
CA ILE A 645 -1.13 12.86 -28.10
C ILE A 645 -0.76 14.29 -28.52
N HIS A 646 -0.98 15.28 -27.65
CA HIS A 646 -0.92 16.71 -27.99
C HIS A 646 0.32 17.42 -27.43
N ASP A 647 1.10 16.72 -26.62
CA ASP A 647 2.18 17.20 -25.76
C ASP A 647 3.56 16.63 -26.15
N LEU A 648 3.59 15.52 -26.90
CA LEU A 648 4.81 14.89 -27.41
C LEU A 648 5.56 15.73 -28.46
N GLU A 649 4.84 16.53 -29.27
CA GLU A 649 5.43 17.40 -30.29
C GLU A 649 4.77 18.81 -30.26
N PRO A 650 5.50 19.87 -29.84
CA PRO A 650 4.93 21.21 -29.70
C PRO A 650 4.36 21.78 -31.00
N GLY A 651 3.06 22.10 -30.99
CA GLY A 651 2.34 22.66 -32.14
C GLY A 651 1.71 21.61 -33.07
N SER A 652 1.98 20.32 -32.83
CA SER A 652 1.47 19.19 -33.60
C SER A 652 0.48 18.35 -32.78
N THR A 653 0.02 17.23 -33.33
CA THR A 653 -0.69 16.18 -32.58
C THR A 653 -0.30 14.84 -33.18
N VAL A 654 0.38 14.02 -32.40
CA VAL A 654 0.83 12.69 -32.80
C VAL A 654 -0.32 11.70 -32.61
N VAL A 655 -0.45 10.73 -33.51
CA VAL A 655 -1.53 9.73 -33.48
C VAL A 655 -0.95 8.32 -33.47
N ASP A 656 -1.40 7.51 -32.53
CA ASP A 656 -1.17 6.06 -32.51
C ASP A 656 -2.46 5.30 -32.84
N LEU A 657 -2.46 4.57 -33.96
CA LEU A 657 -3.56 3.74 -34.44
C LEU A 657 -3.49 2.29 -33.91
N ASN A 658 -2.53 1.95 -33.04
CA ASN A 658 -2.46 0.65 -32.37
C ASN A 658 -3.81 0.21 -31.77
N ARG A 659 -4.58 1.14 -31.18
CA ARG A 659 -5.91 0.88 -30.60
C ARG A 659 -7.08 0.98 -31.61
N ALA A 660 -6.90 1.70 -32.71
CA ALA A 660 -7.97 1.94 -33.69
C ALA A 660 -8.50 0.62 -34.28
N GLY A 661 -9.80 0.38 -34.20
CA GLY A 661 -10.45 -0.84 -34.69
C GLY A 661 -10.50 -2.01 -33.70
N THR A 662 -9.92 -1.88 -32.49
CA THR A 662 -10.12 -2.84 -31.39
C THR A 662 -11.61 -2.90 -30.99
N ALA A 663 -12.09 -4.06 -30.54
CA ALA A 663 -13.49 -4.27 -30.22
C ALA A 663 -13.87 -3.71 -28.84
N LEU A 664 -14.99 -2.99 -28.77
CA LEU A 664 -15.66 -2.53 -27.56
C LEU A 664 -17.07 -3.15 -27.45
N LEU A 665 -17.52 -3.39 -26.23
CA LEU A 665 -18.94 -3.48 -25.90
C LEU A 665 -19.42 -2.15 -25.33
N GLU A 666 -20.37 -1.48 -25.99
CA GLU A 666 -21.14 -0.39 -25.37
C GLU A 666 -22.33 -1.03 -24.63
N ILE A 667 -22.31 -0.96 -23.29
CA ILE A 667 -23.34 -1.45 -22.39
C ILE A 667 -24.07 -0.23 -21.81
N VAL A 668 -25.32 -0.02 -22.21
CA VAL A 668 -26.10 1.16 -21.80
C VAL A 668 -27.19 0.75 -20.83
N MET A 669 -27.21 1.42 -19.68
CA MET A 669 -28.13 1.17 -18.59
C MET A 669 -29.33 2.10 -18.65
N GLU A 670 -30.46 1.61 -18.16
CA GLU A 670 -31.62 2.44 -17.87
C GLU A 670 -31.31 3.41 -16.71
N PRO A 671 -31.99 4.56 -16.63
CA PRO A 671 -31.76 5.59 -15.61
C PRO A 671 -32.42 5.21 -14.27
N ASP A 672 -32.06 4.03 -13.72
CA ASP A 672 -32.63 3.46 -12.49
C ASP A 672 -31.88 3.89 -11.21
N LEU A 673 -30.68 4.44 -11.34
CA LEU A 673 -29.78 4.72 -10.22
C LEU A 673 -30.06 6.06 -9.56
N ARG A 674 -29.88 6.15 -8.24
CA ARG A 674 -30.28 7.29 -7.39
C ARG A 674 -29.19 7.83 -6.48
N SER A 675 -28.03 7.17 -6.37
CA SER A 675 -26.88 7.72 -5.63
C SER A 675 -25.53 7.44 -6.33
N PRO A 676 -24.47 8.19 -6.00
CA PRO A 676 -23.13 7.92 -6.53
C PRO A 676 -22.63 6.55 -6.06
N ALA A 677 -22.97 6.16 -4.82
CA ALA A 677 -22.64 4.85 -4.26
C ALA A 677 -23.25 3.69 -5.07
N GLU A 678 -24.53 3.82 -5.49
CA GLU A 678 -25.17 2.83 -6.37
C GLU A 678 -24.45 2.71 -7.72
N ALA A 679 -24.15 3.84 -8.38
CA ALA A 679 -23.38 3.85 -9.62
C ALA A 679 -21.99 3.21 -9.43
N GLY A 680 -21.32 3.50 -8.32
CA GLY A 680 -20.03 2.88 -7.98
C GLY A 680 -20.10 1.37 -7.78
N GLN A 681 -21.15 0.86 -7.14
CA GLN A 681 -21.36 -0.59 -6.97
C GLN A 681 -21.69 -1.27 -8.30
N VAL A 682 -22.51 -0.63 -9.14
CA VAL A 682 -22.88 -1.13 -10.47
C VAL A 682 -21.66 -1.29 -11.38
N VAL A 683 -20.77 -0.29 -11.44
CA VAL A 683 -19.54 -0.39 -12.26
C VAL A 683 -18.61 -1.47 -11.70
N ARG A 684 -18.44 -1.57 -10.38
CA ARG A 684 -17.66 -2.68 -9.76
C ARG A 684 -18.24 -4.06 -10.10
N GLN A 685 -19.55 -4.22 -10.00
CA GLN A 685 -20.20 -5.51 -10.23
C GLN A 685 -20.17 -5.90 -11.71
N LEU A 686 -20.29 -4.94 -12.63
CA LEU A 686 -20.09 -5.18 -14.05
C LEU A 686 -18.62 -5.51 -14.37
N GLN A 687 -17.67 -4.81 -13.75
CA GLN A 687 -16.22 -5.08 -13.87
C GLN A 687 -15.88 -6.52 -13.43
N HIS A 688 -16.35 -6.95 -12.26
CA HIS A 688 -16.17 -8.33 -11.79
C HIS A 688 -16.82 -9.35 -12.75
N LEU A 689 -18.04 -9.08 -13.23
CA LEU A 689 -18.74 -9.98 -14.14
C LEU A 689 -17.99 -10.14 -15.47
N LEU A 690 -17.55 -9.04 -16.11
CA LEU A 690 -16.85 -9.11 -17.39
C LEU A 690 -15.46 -9.75 -17.29
N ARG A 691 -14.77 -9.59 -16.14
CA ARG A 691 -13.54 -10.31 -15.81
C ARG A 691 -13.78 -11.81 -15.69
N HIS A 692 -14.76 -12.20 -14.89
CA HIS A 692 -15.11 -13.61 -14.64
C HIS A 692 -15.56 -14.36 -15.91
N LEU A 693 -16.20 -13.66 -16.84
CA LEU A 693 -16.59 -14.21 -18.15
C LEU A 693 -15.43 -14.27 -19.16
N GLY A 694 -14.24 -13.73 -18.85
CA GLY A 694 -13.14 -13.58 -19.79
C GLY A 694 -13.44 -12.61 -20.94
N VAL A 695 -14.37 -11.66 -20.74
CA VAL A 695 -14.83 -10.70 -21.77
C VAL A 695 -13.94 -9.46 -21.79
N CYS A 696 -13.59 -8.91 -20.63
CA CYS A 696 -12.83 -7.67 -20.48
C CYS A 696 -11.95 -7.76 -19.22
N ASP A 697 -10.70 -7.27 -19.28
CA ASP A 697 -9.82 -7.12 -18.11
C ASP A 697 -10.31 -6.03 -17.12
N GLY A 698 -11.27 -5.19 -17.54
CA GLY A 698 -11.96 -4.23 -16.68
C GLY A 698 -11.12 -3.05 -16.19
N ASN A 699 -9.92 -2.80 -16.72
CA ASN A 699 -9.03 -1.76 -16.21
C ASN A 699 -9.48 -0.34 -16.61
N MET A 700 -9.83 0.49 -15.61
CA MET A 700 -10.24 1.88 -15.85
C MET A 700 -9.08 2.86 -16.00
N GLU A 701 -7.89 2.50 -15.50
CA GLU A 701 -6.72 3.38 -15.50
C GLU A 701 -5.95 3.26 -16.83
N GLU A 702 -5.87 2.05 -17.39
CA GLU A 702 -5.40 1.79 -18.77
C GLU A 702 -6.47 2.11 -19.84
N GLY A 703 -7.73 2.34 -19.43
CA GLY A 703 -8.82 2.75 -20.31
C GLY A 703 -9.46 1.64 -21.15
N SER A 704 -9.11 0.37 -20.90
CA SER A 704 -9.81 -0.80 -21.46
C SER A 704 -11.28 -0.86 -20.99
N MET A 705 -11.60 -0.34 -19.80
CA MET A 705 -12.97 -0.10 -19.35
C MET A 705 -13.20 1.39 -19.09
N ARG A 706 -14.13 1.99 -19.85
CA ARG A 706 -14.57 3.38 -19.70
C ARG A 706 -16.02 3.43 -19.23
N CYS A 707 -16.38 4.49 -18.51
CA CYS A 707 -17.76 4.78 -18.16
C CYS A 707 -18.04 6.28 -18.34
N ASP A 708 -19.05 6.60 -19.13
CA ASP A 708 -19.64 7.94 -19.21
C ASP A 708 -20.91 8.01 -18.37
N LEU A 709 -21.13 9.18 -17.77
CA LEU A 709 -22.08 9.40 -16.68
C LEU A 709 -23.16 10.38 -17.15
N ASN A 710 -24.44 9.99 -17.05
CA ASN A 710 -25.56 10.87 -17.36
C ASN A 710 -26.27 11.25 -16.06
N VAL A 711 -26.26 12.53 -15.69
CA VAL A 711 -26.84 13.05 -14.42
C VAL A 711 -28.01 13.99 -14.72
N SER A 712 -29.12 13.80 -14.01
CA SER A 712 -30.24 14.74 -13.93
C SER A 712 -30.77 14.81 -12.49
N VAL A 713 -31.41 15.92 -12.11
CA VAL A 713 -32.05 16.13 -10.80
C VAL A 713 -33.49 16.60 -10.94
N ARG A 714 -34.28 16.43 -9.87
CA ARG A 714 -35.62 17.02 -9.69
C ARG A 714 -35.88 17.30 -8.21
N ARG A 715 -36.83 18.17 -7.87
CA ARG A 715 -37.30 18.25 -6.47
C ARG A 715 -38.13 17.00 -6.18
N ALA A 716 -38.15 16.55 -4.93
CA ALA A 716 -38.93 15.37 -4.53
C ALA A 716 -40.46 15.53 -4.74
N SER A 717 -40.93 16.75 -5.01
CA SER A 717 -42.29 17.10 -5.42
C SER A 717 -42.61 16.87 -6.89
N ASP A 718 -41.60 16.82 -7.77
CA ASP A 718 -41.78 17.05 -9.19
C ASP A 718 -41.99 15.72 -9.95
N PRO A 719 -42.97 15.60 -10.85
CA PRO A 719 -43.30 14.31 -11.48
C PRO A 719 -42.23 13.80 -12.46
N THR A 720 -41.34 14.67 -12.95
CA THR A 720 -40.38 14.40 -14.02
C THR A 720 -38.99 14.90 -13.69
N PHE A 721 -37.96 14.22 -14.23
CA PHE A 721 -36.57 14.70 -14.20
C PHE A 721 -36.32 15.79 -15.25
N GLY A 722 -35.35 16.68 -14.95
CA GLY A 722 -34.87 17.68 -15.90
C GLY A 722 -34.00 17.10 -17.03
N GLU A 723 -33.55 17.97 -17.93
CA GLU A 723 -32.57 17.61 -18.98
C GLU A 723 -31.28 17.05 -18.39
N ARG A 724 -30.69 16.06 -19.07
CA ARG A 724 -29.52 15.33 -18.55
C ARG A 724 -28.21 15.96 -19.02
N VAL A 725 -27.23 16.03 -18.13
CA VAL A 725 -25.85 16.38 -18.44
C VAL A 725 -25.01 15.12 -18.57
N GLU A 726 -24.19 15.08 -19.62
CA GLU A 726 -23.28 14.00 -19.95
C GLU A 726 -21.87 14.38 -19.45
N VAL A 727 -21.36 13.69 -18.43
CA VAL A 727 -20.00 13.85 -17.93
C VAL A 727 -19.12 12.73 -18.48
N LYS A 728 -17.93 13.09 -18.98
CA LYS A 728 -16.89 12.18 -19.50
C LYS A 728 -15.59 12.35 -18.72
N ASN A 729 -14.56 11.56 -19.06
CA ASN A 729 -13.20 11.64 -18.49
C ASN A 729 -13.11 11.29 -16.99
N MET A 730 -13.65 10.13 -16.59
CA MET A 730 -13.60 9.64 -15.21
C MET A 730 -12.86 8.30 -15.12
N ASN A 731 -11.53 8.35 -15.15
CA ASN A 731 -10.64 7.19 -15.25
C ASN A 731 -10.61 6.28 -13.98
N SER A 732 -11.53 6.51 -13.02
CA SER A 732 -11.70 5.63 -11.87
C SER A 732 -13.12 5.75 -11.29
N ILE A 733 -13.59 4.68 -10.64
CA ILE A 733 -14.90 4.64 -10.00
C ILE A 733 -15.02 5.73 -8.91
N ARG A 734 -13.93 6.05 -8.20
CA ARG A 734 -13.89 7.16 -7.23
C ARG A 734 -14.16 8.52 -7.90
N ASN A 735 -13.56 8.76 -9.06
CA ASN A 735 -13.76 10.00 -9.81
C ASN A 735 -15.15 10.08 -10.44
N MET A 736 -15.72 8.97 -10.92
CA MET A 736 -17.12 8.92 -11.36
C MET A 736 -18.10 9.26 -10.22
N MET A 737 -17.87 8.75 -9.00
CA MET A 737 -18.72 9.08 -7.84
C MET A 737 -18.63 10.57 -7.47
N ARG A 738 -17.41 11.14 -7.43
CA ARG A 738 -17.19 12.59 -7.23
C ARG A 738 -17.88 13.42 -8.31
N ALA A 739 -17.79 13.00 -9.57
CA ALA A 739 -18.42 13.68 -10.70
C ALA A 739 -19.94 13.72 -10.60
N ALA A 740 -20.58 12.61 -10.20
CA ALA A 740 -22.03 12.55 -9.97
C ALA A 740 -22.47 13.48 -8.85
N GLU A 741 -21.75 13.47 -7.73
CA GLU A 741 -22.03 14.30 -6.55
C GLU A 741 -21.88 15.80 -6.86
N PHE A 742 -20.79 16.20 -7.52
CA PHE A 742 -20.56 17.58 -7.95
C PHE A 742 -21.60 18.05 -8.96
N GLU A 743 -21.86 17.25 -10.01
CA GLU A 743 -22.77 17.63 -11.08
C GLU A 743 -24.21 17.78 -10.58
N ALA A 744 -24.66 16.92 -9.67
CA ALA A 744 -25.98 17.04 -9.06
C ALA A 744 -26.11 18.31 -8.19
N ARG A 745 -25.10 18.63 -7.36
CA ARG A 745 -25.09 19.90 -6.61
C ARG A 745 -25.15 21.11 -7.54
N ARG A 746 -24.31 21.12 -8.60
CA ARG A 746 -24.28 22.20 -9.59
C ARG A 746 -25.60 22.40 -10.33
N GLN A 747 -26.34 21.31 -10.60
CA GLN A 747 -27.68 21.40 -11.19
C GLN A 747 -28.72 21.92 -10.20
N ILE A 748 -28.67 21.51 -8.93
CA ILE A 748 -29.55 22.03 -7.86
C ILE A 748 -29.32 23.53 -7.65
N GLU A 749 -28.05 23.95 -7.55
CA GLU A 749 -27.66 25.36 -7.38
C GLU A 749 -28.18 26.23 -8.53
N LEU A 750 -27.96 25.79 -9.78
CA LEU A 750 -28.49 26.45 -10.98
C LEU A 750 -30.03 26.59 -10.96
N LEU A 751 -30.74 25.54 -10.54
CA LEU A 751 -32.20 25.50 -10.46
C LEU A 751 -32.79 26.27 -9.26
N GLU A 752 -31.96 26.66 -8.28
CA GLU A 752 -32.37 27.53 -7.16
C GLU A 752 -31.89 28.98 -7.33
N GLU A 753 -30.85 29.23 -8.12
CA GLU A 753 -30.38 30.57 -8.48
C GLU A 753 -31.29 31.28 -9.48
N GLN A 754 -31.72 30.59 -10.54
CA GLN A 754 -32.40 31.20 -11.69
C GLN A 754 -33.94 31.19 -11.58
N GLY A 755 -34.49 30.70 -10.46
CA GLY A 755 -35.92 30.77 -10.16
C GLY A 755 -36.80 29.97 -11.13
N ALA A 756 -37.90 30.58 -11.60
CA ALA A 756 -38.90 29.91 -12.43
C ALA A 756 -38.44 29.65 -13.89
N ASP A 757 -37.52 30.47 -14.40
CA ASP A 757 -36.94 30.32 -15.75
C ASP A 757 -35.71 29.38 -15.77
N ALA A 758 -35.32 28.85 -14.60
CA ALA A 758 -34.15 28.00 -14.45
C ALA A 758 -34.29 26.69 -15.21
N ARG A 759 -33.26 26.33 -15.99
CA ARG A 759 -33.21 25.05 -16.70
C ARG A 759 -31.79 24.55 -16.87
N VAL A 760 -31.58 23.28 -16.52
CA VAL A 760 -30.40 22.53 -16.95
C VAL A 760 -30.46 22.42 -18.47
N HIS A 761 -29.36 22.77 -19.15
CA HIS A 761 -29.24 22.62 -20.60
C HIS A 761 -28.44 21.35 -20.91
N ARG A 762 -28.93 20.54 -21.85
CA ARG A 762 -28.26 19.29 -22.29
C ARG A 762 -26.89 19.58 -22.90
N GLU A 763 -25.84 19.33 -22.13
CA GLU A 763 -24.45 19.60 -22.50
C GLU A 763 -23.53 18.38 -22.27
N THR A 764 -22.26 18.50 -22.67
CA THR A 764 -21.21 17.51 -22.35
C THR A 764 -20.09 18.19 -21.58
N ARG A 765 -19.71 17.61 -20.44
CA ARG A 765 -18.69 18.12 -19.52
C ARG A 765 -17.57 17.09 -19.35
N SER A 766 -16.37 17.56 -19.05
CA SER A 766 -15.25 16.73 -18.59
C SER A 766 -15.21 16.79 -17.06
N PHE A 767 -14.84 15.71 -16.40
CA PHE A 767 -14.44 15.76 -14.99
C PHE A 767 -12.95 16.11 -14.88
N ASP A 768 -12.63 17.06 -13.99
CA ASP A 768 -11.28 17.39 -13.58
C ASP A 768 -10.99 16.66 -12.26
N ALA A 769 -10.09 15.67 -12.30
CA ALA A 769 -9.78 14.86 -11.13
C ALA A 769 -9.03 15.62 -10.03
N VAL A 770 -8.32 16.70 -10.38
CA VAL A 770 -7.52 17.51 -9.46
C VAL A 770 -8.43 18.48 -8.72
N THR A 771 -9.21 19.31 -9.43
CA THR A 771 -10.13 20.25 -8.77
C THR A 771 -11.39 19.57 -8.24
N GLY A 772 -11.79 18.44 -8.81
CA GLY A 772 -13.03 17.73 -8.46
C GLY A 772 -14.28 18.30 -9.12
N GLU A 773 -14.12 19.18 -10.12
CA GLU A 773 -15.21 19.89 -10.79
C GLU A 773 -15.59 19.26 -12.13
N THR A 774 -16.82 19.47 -12.59
CA THR A 774 -17.19 19.25 -14.00
C THR A 774 -16.98 20.54 -14.80
N LYS A 775 -16.21 20.49 -15.89
CA LYS A 775 -15.88 21.62 -16.77
C LYS A 775 -16.51 21.43 -18.15
N ARG A 776 -17.13 22.49 -18.71
CA ARG A 776 -17.91 22.42 -19.95
C ARG A 776 -16.99 22.25 -21.17
N MET A 777 -17.13 21.15 -21.93
CA MET A 777 -16.28 20.90 -23.12
C MET A 777 -16.78 21.58 -24.40
N ARG A 778 -18.10 21.76 -24.57
CA ARG A 778 -18.68 22.43 -25.74
C ARG A 778 -20.13 22.90 -25.49
N SER A 779 -20.54 23.99 -26.13
CA SER A 779 -21.95 24.25 -26.43
C SER A 779 -22.47 23.24 -27.47
N LYS A 780 -23.57 22.54 -27.18
CA LYS A 780 -24.32 21.77 -28.19
C LYS A 780 -25.22 22.71 -28.98
N GLU A 781 -24.62 23.49 -29.88
CA GLU A 781 -25.34 24.16 -30.96
C GLU A 781 -25.83 23.08 -31.94
N GLY A 782 -27.04 22.60 -31.67
CA GLY A 782 -27.60 21.40 -32.29
C GLY A 782 -27.12 20.09 -31.66
N ALA A 783 -27.91 19.03 -31.86
CA ALA A 783 -27.40 17.67 -31.73
C ALA A 783 -26.49 17.39 -32.93
N LYS A 784 -25.29 16.86 -32.68
CA LYS A 784 -24.39 16.44 -33.78
C LYS A 784 -25.08 15.36 -34.61
N ASP A 785 -25.30 15.63 -35.89
CA ASP A 785 -25.76 14.60 -36.83
C ASP A 785 -24.60 13.68 -37.21
N TYR A 786 -24.55 12.53 -36.54
CA TYR A 786 -23.61 11.44 -36.81
C TYR A 786 -23.99 10.61 -38.07
N ARG A 787 -25.08 10.95 -38.78
CA ARG A 787 -25.48 10.37 -40.08
C ARG A 787 -25.44 8.84 -40.07
N PHE A 788 -26.08 8.24 -39.06
CA PHE A 788 -26.14 6.79 -38.88
C PHE A 788 -26.86 6.10 -40.06
N PHE A 789 -26.13 5.36 -40.88
CA PHE A 789 -26.70 4.44 -41.88
C PHE A 789 -26.07 3.04 -41.78
N PRO A 790 -26.78 1.96 -42.19
CA PRO A 790 -26.25 0.59 -42.15
C PRO A 790 -24.98 0.45 -42.98
N GLU A 791 -24.02 -0.31 -42.49
CA GLU A 791 -22.75 -0.59 -43.18
C GLU A 791 -23.00 -1.38 -44.49
N PRO A 792 -22.80 -0.80 -45.70
CA PRO A 792 -23.00 -1.52 -46.95
C PRO A 792 -21.97 -2.64 -47.20
N ASP A 793 -20.75 -2.50 -46.64
CA ASP A 793 -19.64 -3.43 -46.86
C ASP A 793 -19.74 -4.67 -45.94
N LEU A 794 -20.72 -4.71 -45.02
CA LEU A 794 -21.00 -5.84 -44.13
C LEU A 794 -22.45 -6.33 -44.28
N PRO A 795 -22.68 -7.63 -44.57
CA PRO A 795 -24.02 -8.18 -44.52
C PRO A 795 -24.55 -8.18 -43.07
N PRO A 796 -25.88 -8.16 -42.86
CA PRO A 796 -26.49 -8.29 -41.54
C PRO A 796 -25.96 -9.50 -40.77
N LEU A 797 -25.52 -9.27 -39.53
CA LEU A 797 -24.98 -10.30 -38.66
C LEU A 797 -26.12 -11.22 -38.17
N VAL A 798 -26.12 -12.48 -38.62
CA VAL A 798 -27.11 -13.48 -38.19
C VAL A 798 -26.52 -14.36 -37.09
N VAL A 799 -27.08 -14.26 -35.89
CA VAL A 799 -26.69 -15.10 -34.74
C VAL A 799 -27.56 -16.35 -34.76
N LYS A 800 -26.97 -17.49 -35.18
CA LYS A 800 -27.64 -18.80 -35.13
C LYS A 800 -27.97 -19.18 -33.69
N GLN A 801 -29.18 -19.71 -33.48
CA GLN A 801 -29.62 -20.25 -32.19
C GLN A 801 -28.65 -21.31 -31.63
N GLU A 802 -28.12 -22.19 -32.50
CA GLU A 802 -27.05 -23.16 -32.21
C GLU A 802 -25.86 -22.53 -31.45
N VAL A 803 -25.46 -21.32 -31.83
CA VAL A 803 -24.32 -20.60 -31.23
C VAL A 803 -24.70 -19.96 -29.90
N VAL A 804 -25.94 -19.46 -29.76
CA VAL A 804 -26.46 -18.94 -28.48
C VAL A 804 -26.55 -20.06 -27.44
N GLU A 805 -27.02 -21.23 -27.85
CA GLU A 805 -27.14 -22.42 -26.99
C GLU A 805 -25.77 -22.99 -26.63
N TRP A 806 -24.82 -23.04 -27.56
CA TRP A 806 -23.44 -23.42 -27.27
C TRP A 806 -22.74 -22.44 -26.32
N ILE A 807 -22.90 -21.11 -26.50
CA ILE A 807 -22.35 -20.11 -25.56
C ILE A 807 -23.02 -20.24 -24.19
N LYS A 808 -24.33 -20.50 -24.13
CA LYS A 808 -25.05 -20.72 -22.87
C LYS A 808 -24.59 -21.98 -22.15
N ALA A 809 -24.28 -23.06 -22.88
CA ALA A 809 -23.77 -24.31 -22.32
C ALA A 809 -22.28 -24.26 -21.94
N THR A 810 -21.52 -23.30 -22.47
CA THR A 810 -20.10 -23.05 -22.14
C THR A 810 -19.90 -21.79 -21.28
N LEU A 811 -20.99 -21.21 -20.76
CA LEU A 811 -20.94 -20.08 -19.84
C LEU A 811 -20.41 -20.57 -18.47
N PRO A 812 -19.40 -19.93 -17.88
CA PRO A 812 -18.94 -20.29 -16.53
C PRO A 812 -20.04 -19.98 -15.50
N GLU A 813 -20.01 -20.70 -14.38
CA GLU A 813 -20.90 -20.46 -13.24
C GLU A 813 -20.83 -18.98 -12.81
N LEU A 814 -21.95 -18.27 -12.82
CA LEU A 814 -21.96 -16.82 -12.62
C LEU A 814 -21.54 -16.44 -11.19
N PRO A 815 -20.91 -15.27 -10.96
CA PRO A 815 -20.33 -14.89 -9.67
C PRO A 815 -21.26 -14.97 -8.44
N VAL A 816 -22.58 -14.84 -8.62
CA VAL A 816 -23.55 -15.00 -7.52
C VAL A 816 -23.72 -16.47 -7.16
N ALA A 817 -24.04 -17.32 -8.14
CA ALA A 817 -24.20 -18.76 -7.95
C ALA A 817 -22.91 -19.42 -7.40
N LEU A 818 -21.74 -19.01 -7.92
CA LEU A 818 -20.45 -19.49 -7.43
C LEU A 818 -20.20 -19.10 -5.96
N LYS A 819 -20.58 -17.88 -5.53
CA LYS A 819 -20.50 -17.48 -4.11
C LYS A 819 -21.44 -18.32 -3.24
N GLU A 820 -22.69 -18.52 -3.67
CA GLU A 820 -23.68 -19.35 -2.98
C GLU A 820 -23.20 -20.80 -2.85
N ARG A 821 -22.66 -21.38 -3.92
CA ARG A 821 -22.11 -22.74 -3.95
C ARG A 821 -20.88 -22.89 -3.06
N LEU A 822 -19.95 -21.94 -3.07
CA LEU A 822 -18.77 -21.97 -2.20
C LEU A 822 -19.15 -21.91 -0.70
N VAL A 823 -20.12 -21.07 -0.33
CA VAL A 823 -20.68 -21.06 1.03
C VAL A 823 -21.32 -22.41 1.38
N ALA A 824 -22.17 -22.94 0.51
CA ALA A 824 -22.92 -24.18 0.77
C ALA A 824 -22.05 -25.46 0.78
N THR A 825 -21.03 -25.55 -0.08
CA THR A 825 -20.16 -26.73 -0.23
C THR A 825 -19.02 -26.76 0.79
N TYR A 826 -18.40 -25.62 1.07
CA TYR A 826 -17.16 -25.54 1.85
C TYR A 826 -17.31 -24.83 3.22
N ALA A 827 -18.53 -24.45 3.60
CA ALA A 827 -18.84 -23.68 4.81
C ALA A 827 -18.01 -22.38 4.96
N LEU A 828 -17.69 -21.76 3.82
CA LEU A 828 -17.03 -20.45 3.78
C LEU A 828 -18.00 -19.33 4.21
N THR A 829 -17.47 -18.22 4.71
CA THR A 829 -18.28 -17.02 4.91
C THR A 829 -18.60 -16.34 3.58
N ALA A 830 -19.64 -15.51 3.58
CA ALA A 830 -19.97 -14.65 2.44
C ALA A 830 -18.80 -13.71 2.06
N TYR A 831 -18.02 -13.24 3.04
CA TYR A 831 -16.82 -12.44 2.79
C TYR A 831 -15.73 -13.23 2.05
N GLU A 832 -15.32 -14.39 2.58
CA GLU A 832 -14.28 -15.25 1.98
C GLU A 832 -14.66 -15.68 0.56
N SER A 833 -15.90 -16.12 0.37
CA SER A 833 -16.43 -16.51 -0.94
C SER A 833 -16.48 -15.32 -1.90
N SER A 834 -16.78 -14.11 -1.41
CA SER A 834 -16.76 -12.90 -2.23
C SER A 834 -15.34 -12.52 -2.67
N VAL A 835 -14.32 -12.70 -1.82
CA VAL A 835 -12.92 -12.46 -2.20
C VAL A 835 -12.44 -13.48 -3.23
N LEU A 836 -12.66 -14.78 -3.01
CA LEU A 836 -12.26 -15.86 -3.94
C LEU A 836 -12.88 -15.74 -5.35
N VAL A 837 -14.04 -15.09 -5.47
CA VAL A 837 -14.78 -14.96 -6.74
C VAL A 837 -14.56 -13.59 -7.41
N ASN A 838 -14.12 -12.58 -6.66
CA ASN A 838 -13.72 -11.30 -7.26
C ASN A 838 -12.29 -11.35 -7.83
N GLU A 839 -11.42 -12.25 -7.33
CA GLU A 839 -10.07 -12.49 -7.84
C GLU A 839 -10.09 -13.55 -8.96
N PRO A 840 -9.67 -13.24 -10.20
CA PRO A 840 -9.78 -14.16 -11.33
C PRO A 840 -9.05 -15.50 -11.11
N GLY A 841 -9.79 -16.61 -11.11
CA GLY A 841 -9.23 -17.95 -10.93
C GLY A 841 -8.98 -18.40 -9.49
N ALA A 842 -9.11 -17.51 -8.49
CA ALA A 842 -8.84 -17.86 -7.09
C ALA A 842 -9.79 -18.93 -6.54
N ALA A 843 -11.06 -18.90 -6.94
CA ALA A 843 -12.03 -19.94 -6.60
C ALA A 843 -11.56 -21.33 -7.09
N ALA A 844 -11.12 -21.46 -8.35
CA ALA A 844 -10.63 -22.73 -8.89
C ALA A 844 -9.34 -23.21 -8.19
N TYR A 845 -8.41 -22.29 -7.94
CA TYR A 845 -7.19 -22.58 -7.17
C TYR A 845 -7.52 -23.09 -5.76
N PHE A 846 -8.45 -22.42 -5.05
CA PHE A 846 -8.95 -22.85 -3.74
C PHE A 846 -9.60 -24.24 -3.80
N GLU A 847 -10.46 -24.49 -4.79
CA GLU A 847 -11.16 -25.78 -4.95
C GLU A 847 -10.19 -26.92 -5.27
N GLU A 848 -9.14 -26.68 -6.06
CA GLU A 848 -8.07 -27.66 -6.33
C GLU A 848 -7.26 -27.99 -5.06
N VAL A 849 -6.85 -26.98 -4.28
CA VAL A 849 -6.15 -27.21 -2.99
C VAL A 849 -7.06 -28.00 -2.04
N ALA A 850 -8.34 -27.63 -1.94
CA ALA A 850 -9.33 -28.23 -1.04
C ALA A 850 -9.92 -29.57 -1.54
N ALA A 851 -9.49 -30.09 -2.70
CA ALA A 851 -10.03 -31.32 -3.28
C ALA A 851 -9.72 -32.60 -2.45
N LYS A 852 -8.62 -32.63 -1.69
CA LYS A 852 -8.35 -33.72 -0.73
C LYS A 852 -9.18 -33.49 0.54
N ALA A 853 -10.06 -34.41 0.90
CA ALA A 853 -10.87 -34.35 2.13
C ALA A 853 -10.04 -34.31 3.44
N SER A 854 -8.73 -34.61 3.39
CA SER A 854 -7.79 -34.41 4.50
C SER A 854 -7.53 -32.94 4.81
N ARG A 855 -7.73 -32.02 3.85
CA ARG A 855 -7.39 -30.60 3.94
C ARG A 855 -8.63 -29.80 4.35
N PRO A 856 -8.73 -29.28 5.59
CA PRO A 856 -9.93 -28.56 6.00
C PRO A 856 -10.10 -27.29 5.17
N ALA A 857 -11.25 -27.12 4.51
CA ALA A 857 -11.53 -25.97 3.65
C ALA A 857 -11.28 -24.61 4.35
N LYS A 858 -11.61 -24.53 5.63
CA LYS A 858 -11.38 -23.34 6.48
C LYS A 858 -9.89 -23.09 6.80
N LEU A 859 -9.03 -24.10 6.74
CA LEU A 859 -7.57 -23.93 6.78
C LEU A 859 -7.06 -23.45 5.43
N VAL A 860 -7.47 -24.10 4.34
CA VAL A 860 -7.07 -23.78 2.96
C VAL A 860 -7.39 -22.33 2.60
N VAL A 861 -8.63 -21.88 2.83
CA VAL A 861 -9.04 -20.50 2.50
C VAL A 861 -8.22 -19.45 3.26
N ASN A 862 -7.81 -19.74 4.50
CA ASN A 862 -6.98 -18.83 5.27
C ASN A 862 -5.56 -18.72 4.69
N TRP A 863 -4.96 -19.82 4.23
CA TRP A 863 -3.66 -19.80 3.55
C TRP A 863 -3.71 -19.08 2.20
N VAL A 864 -4.73 -19.31 1.39
CA VAL A 864 -4.93 -18.58 0.12
C VAL A 864 -5.09 -17.08 0.38
N LEU A 865 -6.06 -16.68 1.21
CA LEU A 865 -6.47 -15.27 1.35
C LEU A 865 -5.54 -14.41 2.22
N ASN A 866 -4.81 -14.96 3.19
CA ASN A 866 -3.94 -14.17 4.08
C ASN A 866 -2.45 -14.27 3.72
N ASP A 867 -1.98 -15.45 3.33
CA ASP A 867 -0.55 -15.73 3.18
C ASP A 867 -0.11 -15.73 1.71
N LEU A 868 -0.73 -16.55 0.85
CA LEU A 868 -0.40 -16.56 -0.59
C LEU A 868 -0.78 -15.24 -1.26
N PHE A 869 -1.99 -14.73 -1.04
CA PHE A 869 -2.39 -13.39 -1.52
C PHE A 869 -1.52 -12.27 -0.93
N GLY A 870 -0.96 -12.47 0.27
CA GLY A 870 0.00 -11.55 0.87
C GLY A 870 1.31 -11.47 0.08
N LEU A 871 1.85 -12.62 -0.34
CA LEU A 871 3.04 -12.72 -1.18
C LEU A 871 2.79 -12.23 -2.60
N LEU A 872 1.70 -12.66 -3.25
CA LEU A 872 1.32 -12.21 -4.60
C LEU A 872 1.17 -10.69 -4.67
N LYS A 873 0.50 -10.08 -3.67
CA LYS A 873 0.36 -8.63 -3.59
C LYS A 873 1.70 -7.92 -3.32
N ALA A 874 2.64 -8.55 -2.62
CA ALA A 874 3.98 -8.01 -2.41
C ALA A 874 4.84 -8.06 -3.69
N SER A 875 4.64 -9.07 -4.55
CA SER A 875 5.32 -9.19 -5.85
C SER A 875 4.55 -8.55 -7.03
N ASN A 876 3.39 -7.92 -6.76
CA ASN A 876 2.46 -7.40 -7.78
C ASN A 876 2.06 -8.46 -8.84
N GLY A 877 1.87 -9.71 -8.41
CA GLY A 877 1.32 -10.81 -9.21
C GLY A 877 -0.15 -11.10 -8.86
N ASP A 878 -0.80 -11.90 -9.70
CA ASP A 878 -2.15 -12.42 -9.50
C ASP A 878 -2.14 -13.94 -9.25
N ILE A 879 -3.28 -14.53 -8.90
CA ILE A 879 -3.36 -15.96 -8.60
C ILE A 879 -3.15 -16.87 -9.84
N LEU A 880 -3.38 -16.35 -11.06
CA LEU A 880 -3.17 -17.07 -12.32
C LEU A 880 -1.69 -17.17 -12.71
N SER A 881 -0.90 -16.16 -12.30
CA SER A 881 0.55 -16.07 -12.45
C SER A 881 1.33 -16.56 -11.22
N SER A 882 0.64 -17.16 -10.24
CA SER A 882 1.23 -17.59 -8.97
C SER A 882 2.43 -18.54 -9.13
N PRO A 883 3.61 -18.21 -8.57
CA PRO A 883 4.77 -19.12 -8.53
C PRO A 883 4.49 -20.43 -7.79
N VAL A 884 3.57 -20.41 -6.82
CA VAL A 884 3.15 -21.58 -6.03
C VAL A 884 1.87 -22.16 -6.61
N SER A 885 1.92 -23.40 -7.06
CA SER A 885 0.76 -24.14 -7.58
C SER A 885 -0.18 -24.62 -6.46
N ALA A 886 -1.44 -24.91 -6.81
CA ALA A 886 -2.42 -25.46 -5.88
C ALA A 886 -1.99 -26.84 -5.33
N ALA A 887 -1.28 -27.65 -6.13
CA ALA A 887 -0.65 -28.88 -5.66
C ALA A 887 0.38 -28.61 -4.53
N GLU A 888 1.31 -27.68 -4.75
CA GLU A 888 2.35 -27.32 -3.77
C GLU A 888 1.80 -26.70 -2.48
N LEU A 889 0.86 -25.75 -2.58
CA LEU A 889 0.21 -25.19 -1.39
C LEU A 889 -0.57 -26.28 -0.65
N GLY A 890 -1.19 -27.19 -1.38
CA GLY A 890 -1.86 -28.34 -0.83
C GLY A 890 -0.94 -29.29 -0.06
N ASP A 891 0.23 -29.61 -0.61
CA ASP A 891 1.18 -30.51 0.03
C ASP A 891 1.84 -29.83 1.24
N LEU A 892 2.01 -28.50 1.22
CA LEU A 892 2.32 -27.72 2.43
C LEU A 892 1.21 -27.80 3.48
N VAL A 893 -0.07 -27.73 3.09
CA VAL A 893 -1.21 -27.88 4.01
C VAL A 893 -1.28 -29.30 4.59
N ASP A 894 -0.97 -30.34 3.82
CA ASP A 894 -0.93 -31.72 4.33
C ASP A 894 0.11 -31.85 5.47
N LEU A 895 1.30 -31.24 5.36
CA LEU A 895 2.33 -31.20 6.41
C LEU A 895 1.93 -30.40 7.68
N ILE A 896 0.91 -29.54 7.59
CA ILE A 896 0.32 -28.85 8.75
C ILE A 896 -0.73 -29.77 9.41
N VAL A 897 -1.51 -30.50 8.60
CA VAL A 897 -2.58 -31.38 9.08
C VAL A 897 -2.03 -32.63 9.77
N ASP A 898 -0.94 -33.21 9.28
CA ASP A 898 -0.26 -34.34 9.95
C ASP A 898 0.65 -33.91 11.12
N GLY A 899 0.82 -32.60 11.31
CA GLY A 899 1.64 -32.02 12.37
C GLY A 899 3.16 -32.11 12.13
N SER A 900 3.61 -32.48 10.93
CA SER A 900 5.03 -32.51 10.56
C SER A 900 5.69 -31.14 10.73
N ILE A 901 4.94 -30.04 10.55
CA ILE A 901 5.39 -28.67 10.82
C ILE A 901 4.34 -27.85 11.55
N SER A 902 4.78 -26.82 12.27
CA SER A 902 3.86 -25.81 12.80
C SER A 902 3.39 -24.85 11.71
N GLY A 903 2.19 -24.29 11.87
CA GLY A 903 1.69 -23.21 11.00
C GLY A 903 2.49 -21.90 11.04
N LYS A 904 3.55 -21.81 11.87
CA LYS A 904 4.58 -20.76 11.77
C LYS A 904 5.64 -21.17 10.72
N ILE A 905 6.24 -22.35 10.91
CA ILE A 905 7.24 -22.93 9.99
C ILE A 905 6.68 -23.01 8.57
N ALA A 906 5.40 -23.34 8.42
CA ALA A 906 4.76 -23.36 7.10
C ALA A 906 4.76 -22.01 6.37
N LYS A 907 4.82 -20.86 7.09
CA LYS A 907 4.97 -19.54 6.45
C LYS A 907 6.40 -19.35 5.95
N ASP A 908 7.37 -19.72 6.80
CA ASP A 908 8.79 -19.72 6.46
C ASP A 908 9.06 -20.61 5.21
N VAL A 909 8.39 -21.77 5.11
CA VAL A 909 8.45 -22.67 3.93
C VAL A 909 7.72 -22.10 2.70
N LEU A 910 6.53 -21.51 2.86
CA LEU A 910 5.78 -20.91 1.74
C LEU A 910 6.55 -19.75 1.11
N GLU A 911 7.20 -18.92 1.93
CA GLU A 911 7.99 -17.78 1.47
C GLU A 911 9.21 -18.23 0.64
N ILE A 912 9.95 -19.25 1.10
CA ILE A 912 11.04 -19.88 0.32
C ILE A 912 10.51 -20.44 -1.01
N LEU A 913 9.46 -21.27 -0.94
CA LEU A 913 8.88 -21.92 -2.12
C LEU A 913 8.37 -20.92 -3.17
N PHE A 914 7.82 -19.79 -2.72
CA PHE A 914 7.36 -18.71 -3.57
C PHE A 914 8.52 -18.03 -4.31
N TYR A 915 9.58 -17.62 -3.60
CA TYR A 915 10.70 -16.91 -4.21
C TYR A 915 11.60 -17.84 -5.04
N ASP A 916 11.82 -19.09 -4.62
CA ASP A 916 12.55 -20.10 -5.42
C ASP A 916 11.84 -20.34 -6.76
N ASN A 917 10.52 -20.52 -6.75
CA ASN A 917 9.74 -20.70 -7.98
C ASN A 917 9.69 -19.42 -8.84
N LEU A 918 9.67 -18.24 -8.23
CA LEU A 918 9.67 -16.96 -8.96
C LEU A 918 11.01 -16.72 -9.68
N ALA A 919 12.14 -16.96 -9.00
CA ALA A 919 13.48 -16.88 -9.61
C ALA A 919 13.64 -17.91 -10.74
N ARG A 920 13.16 -19.14 -10.53
CA ARG A 920 13.11 -20.18 -11.59
C ARG A 920 12.24 -19.80 -12.79
N ALA A 921 11.19 -18.99 -12.60
CA ALA A 921 10.36 -18.48 -13.69
C ALA A 921 11.00 -17.28 -14.43
N GLY A 922 11.86 -16.50 -13.76
CA GLY A 922 12.72 -15.48 -14.39
C GLY A 922 13.87 -16.07 -15.20
N GLY A 923 14.32 -17.28 -14.85
CA GLY A 923 15.49 -17.95 -15.43
C GLY A 923 16.74 -17.89 -14.55
N ASP A 924 16.64 -17.27 -13.37
CA ASP A 924 17.75 -16.97 -12.46
C ASP A 924 18.25 -18.18 -11.64
N SER A 925 17.70 -19.39 -11.84
CA SER A 925 18.04 -20.57 -11.04
C SER A 925 17.93 -21.89 -11.81
N GLU A 926 19.08 -22.57 -11.94
CA GLU A 926 19.17 -23.94 -12.48
C GLU A 926 18.76 -25.03 -11.47
N GLN A 927 18.67 -24.72 -10.17
CA GLN A 927 18.39 -25.73 -9.13
C GLN A 927 16.99 -26.34 -9.31
N PRO A 928 16.82 -27.67 -9.11
CA PRO A 928 15.54 -28.34 -9.31
C PRO A 928 14.45 -27.80 -8.38
N ARG A 929 13.20 -27.79 -8.87
CA ARG A 929 12.02 -27.34 -8.10
C ARG A 929 11.86 -28.17 -6.82
N LYS A 930 11.97 -27.53 -5.66
CA LYS A 930 11.86 -28.18 -4.35
C LYS A 930 10.41 -28.39 -3.95
N LEU A 931 10.11 -29.53 -3.34
CA LEU A 931 8.82 -29.80 -2.71
C LEU A 931 8.80 -29.25 -1.27
N PRO A 932 7.62 -28.91 -0.70
CA PRO A 932 7.51 -28.42 0.68
C PRO A 932 8.22 -29.30 1.72
N LEU A 933 8.12 -30.63 1.59
CA LEU A 933 8.80 -31.59 2.47
C LEU A 933 10.33 -31.50 2.37
N GLN A 934 10.88 -31.28 1.18
CA GLN A 934 12.34 -31.17 0.98
C GLN A 934 12.88 -29.90 1.66
N ILE A 935 12.17 -28.77 1.55
CA ILE A 935 12.53 -27.52 2.25
C ILE A 935 12.53 -27.76 3.77
N VAL A 936 11.56 -28.51 4.30
CA VAL A 936 11.47 -28.87 5.73
C VAL A 936 12.58 -29.82 6.17
N GLU A 937 13.00 -30.75 5.31
CA GLU A 937 14.09 -31.71 5.60
C GLU A 937 15.48 -31.07 5.52
N GLU A 938 15.75 -30.25 4.50
CA GLU A 938 17.02 -29.52 4.32
C GLU A 938 17.31 -28.57 5.49
N ASN A 939 16.27 -28.00 6.12
CA ASN A 939 16.39 -27.05 7.22
C ASN A 939 16.23 -27.67 8.63
N ASP A 940 16.08 -29.00 8.75
CA ASP A 940 15.82 -29.70 10.02
C ASP A 940 14.58 -29.14 10.77
N TRP A 941 13.51 -28.81 10.04
CA TRP A 941 12.33 -28.10 10.54
C TRP A 941 11.17 -29.01 10.98
N LYS A 942 11.32 -30.34 10.92
CA LYS A 942 10.28 -31.29 11.37
C LYS A 942 9.97 -31.09 12.86
N GLN A 943 8.70 -31.14 13.21
CA GLN A 943 8.23 -30.91 14.57
C GLN A 943 8.56 -32.13 15.47
N ILE A 944 9.17 -31.87 16.63
CA ILE A 944 9.46 -32.87 17.64
C ILE A 944 8.13 -33.24 18.31
N GLN A 945 7.59 -34.40 17.93
CA GLN A 945 6.38 -35.02 18.51
C GLN A 945 6.69 -36.16 19.50
N ASP A 946 7.92 -36.70 19.53
CA ASP A 946 8.26 -37.82 20.43
C ASP A 946 8.12 -37.43 21.90
N SER A 947 7.37 -38.23 22.65
CA SER A 947 7.05 -37.97 24.05
C SER A 947 8.25 -38.10 24.98
N GLU A 948 9.26 -38.93 24.65
CA GLU A 948 10.46 -39.05 25.49
C GLU A 948 11.40 -37.85 25.28
N ALA A 949 11.67 -37.47 24.02
CA ALA A 949 12.44 -36.28 23.67
C ALA A 949 11.79 -34.98 24.21
N ILE A 950 10.46 -34.85 24.11
CA ILE A 950 9.72 -33.72 24.71
C ILE A 950 9.89 -33.72 26.23
N ARG A 951 9.72 -34.87 26.90
CA ARG A 951 9.91 -34.97 28.36
C ARG A 951 11.34 -34.61 28.76
N ALA A 952 12.35 -35.05 28.00
CA ALA A 952 13.75 -34.71 28.23
C ALA A 952 14.03 -33.20 28.07
N LEU A 953 13.49 -32.55 27.03
CA LEU A 953 13.59 -31.10 26.84
C LEU A 953 12.91 -30.31 27.97
N CYS A 954 11.71 -30.74 28.39
CA CYS A 954 11.03 -30.16 29.54
C CYS A 954 11.84 -30.36 30.84
N ARG A 955 12.43 -31.54 31.04
CA ARG A 955 13.24 -31.87 32.22
C ARG A 955 14.51 -31.03 32.29
N ALA A 956 15.23 -30.89 31.18
CA ALA A 956 16.44 -30.06 31.09
C ALA A 956 16.18 -28.58 31.43
N VAL A 957 15.00 -28.05 31.10
CA VAL A 957 14.58 -26.69 31.47
C VAL A 957 14.27 -26.54 32.97
N LEU A 958 13.84 -27.61 33.65
CA LEU A 958 13.53 -27.60 35.08
C LEU A 958 14.76 -27.85 35.96
N ASP A 959 15.69 -28.70 35.50
CA ASP A 959 16.94 -29.02 36.19
C ASP A 959 18.05 -27.95 35.95
N ASP A 960 17.80 -26.95 35.09
CA ASP A 960 18.68 -25.80 34.86
C ASP A 960 18.86 -24.95 36.16
N PRO A 961 20.09 -24.70 36.63
CA PRO A 961 20.34 -23.90 37.85
C PRO A 961 19.73 -22.50 37.85
N SER A 962 19.54 -21.88 36.68
CA SER A 962 18.91 -20.57 36.51
C SER A 962 17.38 -20.63 36.63
N ALA A 963 16.77 -21.78 36.30
CA ALA A 963 15.33 -22.00 36.41
C ALA A 963 14.88 -22.26 37.86
N LYS A 964 15.77 -22.79 38.71
CA LYS A 964 15.46 -23.20 40.10
C LYS A 964 14.67 -22.17 40.90
N LYS A 965 15.09 -20.89 40.91
CA LYS A 965 14.38 -19.80 41.62
C LYS A 965 12.92 -19.63 41.16
N ASN A 966 12.64 -19.88 39.89
CA ASN A 966 11.28 -19.81 39.34
C ASN A 966 10.51 -21.11 39.60
N LEU A 967 11.19 -22.26 39.67
CA LEU A 967 10.59 -23.55 40.04
C LEU A 967 10.12 -23.54 41.50
N ASP A 968 10.99 -23.14 42.43
CA ASP A 968 10.66 -22.96 43.84
C ASP A 968 9.45 -22.02 44.02
N ALA A 969 9.40 -20.93 43.23
CA ALA A 969 8.29 -19.98 43.25
C ALA A 969 6.99 -20.52 42.62
N TYR A 970 7.07 -21.40 41.62
CA TYR A 970 5.90 -22.06 41.00
C TYR A 970 5.30 -23.12 41.94
N VAL A 971 6.15 -23.93 42.59
CA VAL A 971 5.75 -24.89 43.64
C VAL A 971 5.15 -24.13 44.83
N GLY A 972 5.74 -23.00 45.23
CA GLY A 972 5.18 -22.03 46.18
C GLY A 972 3.94 -21.24 45.68
N GLY A 973 3.20 -21.78 44.71
CA GLY A 973 1.87 -21.31 44.31
C GLY A 973 1.82 -20.30 43.16
N LYS A 974 2.94 -19.78 42.65
CA LYS A 974 2.93 -18.81 41.52
C LYS A 974 2.77 -19.50 40.17
N LYS A 975 1.61 -20.16 39.98
CA LYS A 975 1.25 -20.92 38.75
C LYS A 975 1.36 -20.13 37.44
N GLN A 976 1.33 -18.79 37.50
CA GLN A 976 1.61 -17.88 36.38
C GLN A 976 2.98 -18.13 35.69
N LEU A 977 3.96 -18.69 36.42
CA LEU A 977 5.28 -19.01 35.88
C LEU A 977 5.29 -20.20 34.89
N PHE A 978 4.17 -20.91 34.69
CA PHE A 978 4.07 -22.00 33.71
C PHE A 978 4.54 -21.57 32.30
N GLY A 979 4.06 -20.40 31.84
CA GLY A 979 4.43 -19.85 30.53
C GLY A 979 5.91 -19.48 30.38
N PHE A 980 6.63 -19.25 31.49
CA PHE A 980 8.08 -19.04 31.45
C PHE A 980 8.80 -20.35 31.09
N PHE A 981 8.45 -21.48 31.72
CA PHE A 981 9.08 -22.77 31.42
C PHE A 981 8.79 -23.21 29.99
N ILE A 982 7.53 -23.10 29.53
CA ILE A 982 7.16 -23.37 28.13
C ILE A 982 7.95 -22.47 27.17
N GLY A 983 8.13 -21.19 27.51
CA GLY A 983 8.98 -20.27 26.74
C GLY A 983 10.44 -20.73 26.61
N GLN A 984 11.02 -21.32 27.66
CA GLN A 984 12.38 -21.87 27.58
C GLN A 984 12.43 -23.19 26.81
N VAL A 985 11.43 -24.09 26.93
CA VAL A 985 11.38 -25.32 26.12
C VAL A 985 11.23 -24.98 24.63
N MET A 986 10.40 -23.99 24.29
CA MET A 986 10.29 -23.45 22.94
C MET A 986 11.63 -22.87 22.45
N LYS A 987 12.33 -22.09 23.28
CA LYS A 987 13.63 -21.53 22.92
C LYS A 987 14.70 -22.61 22.69
N ASN A 988 14.80 -23.59 23.59
CA ASN A 988 15.81 -24.65 23.56
C ASN A 988 15.55 -25.69 22.45
N SER A 989 14.34 -25.75 21.91
CA SER A 989 13.98 -26.58 20.74
C SER A 989 13.98 -25.79 19.41
N SER A 990 14.40 -24.53 19.40
CA SER A 990 14.28 -23.60 18.25
C SER A 990 12.84 -23.45 17.72
N GLY A 991 11.84 -23.62 18.59
CA GLY A 991 10.41 -23.60 18.23
C GLY A 991 9.89 -24.89 17.57
N ARG A 992 10.71 -25.94 17.50
CA ARG A 992 10.36 -27.21 16.85
C ARG A 992 9.58 -28.18 17.74
N VAL A 993 9.46 -27.95 19.05
CA VAL A 993 8.65 -28.82 19.91
C VAL A 993 7.16 -28.62 19.65
N ASN A 994 6.35 -29.69 19.62
CA ASN A 994 4.91 -29.55 19.54
C ASN A 994 4.36 -28.82 20.81
N PRO A 995 3.63 -27.69 20.67
CA PRO A 995 3.19 -26.92 21.83
C PRO A 995 2.25 -27.66 22.77
N GLU A 996 1.29 -28.42 22.27
CA GLU A 996 0.29 -29.09 23.13
C GLU A 996 0.93 -30.23 23.93
N LEU A 997 1.77 -31.04 23.27
CA LEU A 997 2.54 -32.10 23.91
C LEU A 997 3.55 -31.53 24.92
N ALA A 998 4.24 -30.42 24.60
CA ALA A 998 5.15 -29.76 25.53
C ALA A 998 4.43 -29.16 26.75
N ASN A 999 3.24 -28.58 26.58
CA ASN A 999 2.40 -28.14 27.69
C ASN A 999 1.99 -29.34 28.58
N ALA A 1000 1.51 -30.43 27.99
CA ALA A 1000 1.11 -31.63 28.73
C ALA A 1000 2.28 -32.29 29.48
N ALA A 1001 3.47 -32.40 28.86
CA ALA A 1001 4.66 -32.98 29.47
C ALA A 1001 5.22 -32.10 30.60
N MET A 1002 5.30 -30.78 30.40
CA MET A 1002 5.73 -29.82 31.41
C MET A 1002 4.77 -29.81 32.62
N GLN A 1003 3.46 -29.84 32.38
CA GLN A 1003 2.46 -29.88 33.46
C GLN A 1003 2.63 -31.14 34.32
N ARG A 1004 2.75 -32.33 33.69
CA ARG A 1004 3.01 -33.60 34.39
C ARG A 1004 4.29 -33.56 35.22
N LEU A 1005 5.41 -33.09 34.65
CA LEU A 1005 6.69 -32.97 35.37
C LEU A 1005 6.61 -32.01 36.57
N LEU A 1006 5.92 -30.88 36.42
CA LEU A 1006 5.74 -29.91 37.50
C LEU A 1006 4.84 -30.44 38.62
N ASP A 1007 3.82 -31.23 38.29
CA ASP A 1007 2.95 -31.87 39.29
C ASP A 1007 3.63 -33.07 39.97
N GLU A 1008 4.49 -33.83 39.28
CA GLU A 1008 5.38 -34.83 39.88
C GLU A 1008 6.35 -34.21 40.92
N ILE A 1009 6.91 -33.04 40.61
CA ILE A 1009 7.79 -32.27 41.51
C ILE A 1009 6.99 -31.70 42.70
N ALA A 1010 5.78 -31.17 42.48
CA ALA A 1010 4.92 -30.69 43.56
C ALA A 1010 4.44 -31.83 44.49
N ALA A 1011 4.14 -33.01 43.95
CA ALA A 1011 3.77 -34.19 44.74
C ALA A 1011 4.93 -34.67 45.61
N SER A 1012 6.10 -34.91 45.01
CA SER A 1012 7.28 -35.42 45.72
C SER A 1012 7.76 -34.49 46.85
N SER A 1013 7.69 -33.18 46.66
CA SER A 1013 8.02 -32.20 47.71
C SER A 1013 7.01 -32.15 48.87
N SER A 1014 5.76 -32.58 48.67
CA SER A 1014 4.76 -32.69 49.75
C SER A 1014 4.96 -33.94 50.64
N THR A 1015 5.53 -35.02 50.09
CA THR A 1015 5.88 -36.23 50.86
C THR A 1015 7.10 -36.06 51.76
N SER A 1016 7.92 -35.03 51.55
CA SER A 1016 9.10 -34.72 52.38
C SER A 1016 8.83 -33.82 53.59
N SER A 1017 7.55 -33.57 53.92
CA SER A 1017 7.13 -32.66 55.00
C SER A 1017 6.12 -33.27 55.98
N ASN A 1018 6.13 -34.60 56.15
CA ASN A 1018 5.42 -35.37 57.19
C ASN A 1018 6.43 -36.22 57.97
#